data_AF-A0A8H7ZK79-F1
#
_entry.id   AF-A0A8H7ZK79-F1
#
_cell.length_a   1.000
_cell.length_b   1.000
_cell.length_c   1.000
_cell.angle_alpha   90.00
_cell.angle_beta   90.00
_cell.angle_gamma   90.00
#
_symmetry.space_group_name_H-M   'P 1'
#
loop_
_entity.id
_entity.type
_entity.pdbx_description
1 polymer ?
#
loop_
_entity_poly.entity_id
_entity_poly.type
_entity_poly.pdbx_seq_one_letter_code
_entity_poly.pdbx_strand_id
1 'polypeptide(L)'
;MARSRSNSKPTATSKKEELASRKRKQDSEEEEEVGTSSDDEFKVEGLIDQDSDEEEEEDGEGSNDEQNEEFEGEANEEEEQEEDDISEASQSDFDSEEELNKLLAEEDDEEEGEEEEGEENSSDHSSVEFSDEPQDDLSDVNIKNLTVKDPSSQDIKTKYSDGRLRIIKPEIEPVYDSDDSDAENFNTIGNIPISAYDEMPHIGYDINGKRIMRPAKGSALDQLLESIDLPQGWTGLLDQNTGTSLKLTDEELELIRKIQKQENTDENINPYEPLIDWFTKDQEVMPLTAVPEPKRRFVPSKHEAKRVMKIVRAIREGRILTPEKAKEQREKEDDELNFDLWGEDDDDEVADHIMNLRAPKLPPPTNDESYNPPEEYLLTEEERAKWENEDPIDRERNFVPQKYKSLRQVPGYQDSVRERFERSLDLYLAPRLRKNKLNIDPESLIPELPSPKDLRPFPIRCSTIYEGHTGKIRTVAVNPQGIWLATGSDDGSVRIWEVLTGRQVFKAQIINKEHNGEDHIESIEWHPDSDTGILAVCAGESIYLLVPPIFGFDIENTGKLRIESGWGYDKFGNKKQEMKVGGDEEEGDGGEEEEGATSSSAAAVKKDVAKWINPTPTQQLQSISAIIQCRRTVKKISWHRKGDYFVTVSPDSKNTAVLIHQLSKHLSQSPFKKTKGVIMDAKFHPFKPHLFVASQRTIKIYDLSQQNLIKKLMPGVRLLSTIDIHPRGDNLLAGSYDKRVLWHDLDLSATPYKTLRYHEKAVRTIKYHKGNLPLFASASDDGSIHVFHGTVYDDLMTNPLLVPLKKLTGHKVINQIGILDIAWHPKEAWLFSAGADGTARLWTT
;
A
#
# COMPACT_ATOMS: atom_id res chain seq x y z
N MET A 1 -37.77 56.28 37.66
CA MET A 1 -39.06 56.79 38.18
C MET A 1 -40.20 56.15 37.38
N ALA A 2 -41.39 55.97 37.98
CA ALA A 2 -42.66 55.52 37.38
C ALA A 2 -42.64 54.18 36.58
N ARG A 3 -43.50 53.17 36.83
CA ARG A 3 -44.99 53.09 36.90
C ARG A 3 -45.69 53.38 35.56
N SER A 4 -46.75 52.67 35.14
CA SER A 4 -47.34 51.37 35.54
C SER A 4 -48.63 51.08 34.73
N ARG A 5 -49.11 49.83 34.68
CA ARG A 5 -50.52 49.40 34.39
C ARG A 5 -51.05 49.60 32.95
N SER A 6 -52.13 48.96 32.48
CA SER A 6 -52.75 47.62 32.72
C SER A 6 -54.02 47.48 31.86
N ASN A 7 -54.32 46.29 31.28
CA ASN A 7 -55.63 45.74 30.82
C ASN A 7 -55.39 44.69 29.70
N SER A 8 -56.26 43.71 29.37
CA SER A 8 -57.31 42.97 30.11
C SER A 8 -57.72 41.71 29.32
N LYS A 9 -58.22 40.66 30.01
CA LYS A 9 -58.76 39.36 29.51
C LYS A 9 -59.94 39.48 28.49
N PRO A 10 -60.49 38.39 27.88
CA PRO A 10 -60.11 36.94 27.87
C PRO A 10 -60.16 36.23 26.48
N THR A 11 -59.81 34.92 26.40
CA THR A 11 -60.66 33.75 25.98
C THR A 11 -59.88 32.57 25.35
N ALA A 12 -60.55 31.42 25.18
CA ALA A 12 -60.19 30.21 24.41
C ALA A 12 -59.08 29.28 24.95
N THR A 13 -59.53 28.19 25.57
CA THR A 13 -58.91 26.85 25.59
C THR A 13 -58.89 26.24 24.16
N SER A 14 -58.24 25.11 23.81
CA SER A 14 -57.90 23.91 24.61
C SER A 14 -56.85 22.99 23.98
N LYS A 15 -56.10 22.27 24.84
CA LYS A 15 -55.61 20.87 24.73
C LYS A 15 -54.77 20.35 23.54
N LYS A 16 -53.78 19.50 23.89
CA LYS A 16 -53.21 18.41 23.06
C LYS A 16 -54.25 17.29 22.85
N GLU A 17 -54.01 16.39 21.89
CA GLU A 17 -53.74 14.97 22.16
C GLU A 17 -53.32 14.22 20.86
N GLU A 18 -52.74 13.02 21.02
CA GLU A 18 -52.13 12.21 19.96
C GLU A 18 -53.10 11.13 19.42
N LEU A 19 -52.78 10.48 18.29
CA LEU A 19 -52.57 9.02 18.20
C LEU A 19 -52.43 8.49 16.75
N ALA A 20 -51.85 7.29 16.64
CA ALA A 20 -51.53 6.59 15.39
C ALA A 20 -52.70 5.77 14.80
N SER A 21 -52.54 5.25 13.57
CA SER A 21 -53.06 3.91 13.17
C SER A 21 -52.49 3.40 11.84
N ARG A 22 -52.84 2.15 11.46
CA ARG A 22 -52.09 1.23 10.57
C ARG A 22 -52.74 1.01 9.17
N LYS A 23 -51.90 0.64 8.19
CA LYS A 23 -52.13 -0.28 7.02
C LYS A 23 -53.32 -0.05 6.05
N ARG A 24 -53.04 0.04 4.73
CA ARG A 24 -53.25 -1.08 3.76
C ARG A 24 -52.92 -0.78 2.26
N LYS A 25 -52.44 -1.85 1.58
CA LYS A 25 -52.66 -2.28 0.17
C LYS A 25 -52.07 -1.51 -1.05
N GLN A 26 -51.32 -2.28 -1.86
CA GLN A 26 -51.43 -2.49 -3.34
C GLN A 26 -51.06 -1.36 -4.33
N ASP A 27 -50.55 -1.63 -5.55
CA ASP A 27 -50.15 -2.89 -6.24
C ASP A 27 -49.12 -2.60 -7.37
N SER A 28 -48.61 -3.66 -8.02
CA SER A 28 -47.93 -3.73 -9.34
C SER A 28 -46.60 -2.98 -9.54
N GLU A 29 -45.59 -3.48 -10.25
CA GLU A 29 -45.20 -4.83 -10.75
C GLU A 29 -43.65 -4.71 -10.98
N GLU A 30 -42.78 -5.66 -10.62
CA GLU A 30 -42.42 -6.89 -11.37
C GLU A 30 -41.81 -6.55 -12.76
N GLU A 31 -40.67 -7.06 -13.22
CA GLU A 31 -40.02 -8.41 -13.23
C GLU A 31 -38.49 -8.23 -13.53
N GLU A 32 -37.52 -9.14 -13.34
CA GLU A 32 -37.45 -10.47 -12.69
C GLU A 32 -35.96 -10.88 -12.38
N GLU A 33 -35.80 -12.06 -11.79
CA GLU A 33 -34.67 -12.92 -11.33
C GLU A 33 -33.37 -13.05 -12.22
N VAL A 34 -32.30 -13.82 -11.92
CA VAL A 34 -31.94 -14.95 -10.99
C VAL A 34 -30.39 -14.88 -10.74
N GLY A 35 -29.72 -15.47 -9.73
CA GLY A 35 -30.14 -16.15 -8.48
C GLY A 35 -29.40 -17.50 -8.22
N THR A 36 -28.68 -17.65 -7.09
CA THR A 36 -28.10 -18.90 -6.48
C THR A 36 -27.02 -19.68 -7.30
N SER A 37 -26.09 -20.50 -6.74
CA SER A 37 -25.66 -20.89 -5.36
C SER A 37 -24.24 -21.53 -5.39
N SER A 38 -23.76 -22.03 -4.24
CA SER A 38 -22.85 -23.20 -4.05
C SER A 38 -21.38 -23.16 -4.51
N ASP A 39 -20.40 -23.73 -3.80
CA ASP A 39 -20.33 -24.33 -2.43
C ASP A 39 -18.83 -24.47 -2.01
N ASP A 40 -18.59 -24.78 -0.72
CA ASP A 40 -17.33 -25.26 -0.10
C ASP A 40 -16.06 -24.35 -0.17
N GLU A 41 -15.10 -24.42 0.75
CA GLU A 41 -14.74 -25.47 1.72
C GLU A 41 -14.25 -24.87 3.06
N PHE A 42 -14.46 -25.56 4.18
CA PHE A 42 -14.05 -25.12 5.54
C PHE A 42 -12.92 -26.01 6.09
N LYS A 43 -11.87 -25.41 6.65
CA LYS A 43 -10.99 -26.09 7.62
C LYS A 43 -10.30 -25.10 8.57
N VAL A 44 -9.89 -25.61 9.73
CA VAL A 44 -9.68 -24.85 10.97
C VAL A 44 -8.31 -25.19 11.58
N GLU A 45 -7.90 -24.40 12.57
CA GLU A 45 -6.75 -24.59 13.47
C GLU A 45 -5.37 -24.23 12.87
N GLY A 46 -4.43 -23.65 13.64
CA GLY A 46 -4.49 -23.34 15.08
C GLY A 46 -3.42 -22.36 15.56
N LEU A 47 -3.41 -22.18 16.88
CA LEU A 47 -2.68 -21.21 17.71
C LEU A 47 -1.20 -20.89 17.37
N ILE A 48 -0.88 -19.62 17.61
CA ILE A 48 0.36 -19.06 18.17
C ILE A 48 1.35 -20.10 18.74
N ASP A 49 2.60 -20.07 18.28
CA ASP A 49 3.74 -19.80 19.18
C ASP A 49 4.99 -19.30 18.43
N GLN A 50 5.92 -18.70 19.20
CA GLN A 50 7.35 -18.42 18.92
C GLN A 50 7.87 -18.34 17.47
N ASP A 51 8.27 -17.12 17.05
CA ASP A 51 9.39 -16.93 16.09
C ASP A 51 10.67 -16.61 16.89
N SER A 52 11.73 -17.40 16.68
CA SER A 52 13.07 -17.14 17.23
C SER A 52 14.15 -17.64 16.26
N ASP A 53 14.63 -16.75 15.41
CA ASP A 53 15.88 -16.90 14.63
C ASP A 53 16.90 -15.91 15.27
N GLU A 54 18.03 -16.32 15.84
CA GLU A 54 19.21 -16.94 15.20
C GLU A 54 20.05 -15.94 14.37
N GLU A 55 20.99 -15.27 15.04
CA GLU A 55 22.22 -14.76 14.42
C GLU A 55 23.40 -15.61 14.92
N GLU A 56 24.07 -16.34 14.01
CA GLU A 56 25.30 -17.08 14.27
C GLU A 56 26.53 -16.19 14.00
N GLU A 57 27.57 -16.25 14.84
CA GLU A 57 28.91 -15.75 14.52
C GLU A 57 29.89 -16.91 14.27
N GLU A 58 30.79 -16.77 13.28
CA GLU A 58 31.99 -17.61 13.12
C GLU A 58 33.27 -16.74 13.15
N ASP A 59 34.08 -16.94 14.20
CA ASP A 59 35.55 -16.83 14.34
C ASP A 59 36.40 -15.79 13.55
N GLY A 60 37.26 -15.05 14.26
CA GLY A 60 38.11 -14.01 13.65
C GLY A 60 39.37 -13.49 14.38
N GLU A 61 40.00 -14.26 15.29
CA GLU A 61 41.35 -14.03 15.89
C GLU A 61 41.66 -12.67 16.60
N GLY A 62 41.93 -12.71 17.92
CA GLY A 62 42.54 -11.58 18.66
C GLY A 62 42.82 -11.88 20.15
N SER A 63 44.08 -12.00 20.55
CA SER A 63 44.51 -12.60 21.82
C SER A 63 44.99 -11.61 22.92
N ASN A 64 44.90 -12.03 24.19
CA ASN A 64 45.55 -11.47 25.41
C ASN A 64 45.00 -10.10 25.90
N ASP A 65 44.86 -9.75 27.20
CA ASP A 65 45.08 -10.36 28.53
C ASP A 65 44.27 -9.52 29.58
N GLU A 66 43.92 -9.92 30.82
CA GLU A 66 44.09 -11.16 31.60
C GLU A 66 43.01 -11.30 32.72
N GLN A 67 42.78 -12.54 33.20
CA GLN A 67 42.28 -13.03 34.52
C GLN A 67 41.17 -12.27 35.34
N ASN A 68 39.97 -12.87 35.41
CA ASN A 68 39.31 -13.53 36.57
C ASN A 68 39.89 -13.33 38.00
N GLU A 69 39.14 -13.39 39.13
CA GLU A 69 37.68 -13.50 39.42
C GLU A 69 37.40 -13.25 40.93
N GLU A 70 36.11 -13.24 41.30
CA GLU A 70 35.51 -13.71 42.58
C GLU A 70 36.01 -13.27 43.99
N PHE A 71 35.11 -12.53 44.68
CA PHE A 71 34.32 -13.00 45.84
C PHE A 71 34.90 -13.03 47.28
N GLU A 72 34.06 -12.53 48.22
CA GLU A 72 33.97 -12.65 49.70
C GLU A 72 35.18 -12.98 50.61
N GLY A 73 35.25 -12.35 51.81
CA GLY A 73 35.91 -12.97 52.99
C GLY A 73 36.54 -12.04 54.05
N GLU A 74 35.75 -11.69 55.08
CA GLU A 74 36.10 -11.47 56.50
C GLU A 74 37.46 -10.85 56.99
N ALA A 75 37.30 -9.79 57.80
CA ALA A 75 37.88 -9.58 59.14
C ALA A 75 39.34 -9.08 59.41
N ASN A 76 39.35 -8.04 60.27
CA ASN A 76 40.25 -7.76 61.41
C ASN A 76 41.71 -7.27 61.27
N GLU A 77 41.98 -6.22 62.09
CA GLU A 77 43.17 -5.98 62.94
C GLU A 77 44.55 -5.75 62.26
N GLU A 78 45.45 -4.89 62.74
CA GLU A 78 45.56 -3.99 63.92
C GLU A 78 46.10 -2.60 63.43
N GLU A 79 45.90 -1.45 64.10
CA GLU A 79 46.64 -0.93 65.29
C GLU A 79 48.17 -0.79 65.00
N GLU A 80 48.96 0.22 65.40
CA GLU A 80 49.16 1.08 66.59
C GLU A 80 49.44 2.55 66.11
N GLN A 81 49.72 3.67 66.82
CA GLN A 81 49.71 4.28 68.18
C GLN A 81 50.09 5.80 67.95
N GLU A 82 50.27 6.77 68.86
CA GLU A 82 50.23 7.01 70.33
C GLU A 82 49.86 8.53 70.48
N GLU A 83 48.89 8.98 71.31
CA GLU A 83 48.95 9.40 72.75
C GLU A 83 49.79 10.69 73.04
N ASP A 84 49.60 11.54 74.06
CA ASP A 84 48.64 11.70 75.20
C ASP A 84 48.27 13.20 75.44
N ASP A 85 47.56 13.64 76.49
CA ASP A 85 46.14 13.42 76.89
C ASP A 85 45.69 14.58 77.85
N ILE A 86 44.51 14.48 78.48
CA ILE A 86 44.05 15.11 79.75
C ILE A 86 43.42 16.53 79.64
N SER A 87 42.08 16.61 79.62
CA SER A 87 41.30 17.01 80.83
C SER A 87 39.77 17.14 80.63
N GLU A 88 39.02 16.53 81.56
CA GLU A 88 37.66 16.88 82.07
C GLU A 88 36.53 17.30 81.10
N ALA A 89 35.50 16.44 80.95
CA ALA A 89 34.16 16.66 81.56
C ALA A 89 33.13 15.52 81.28
N SER A 90 32.68 14.85 82.36
CA SER A 90 31.39 14.15 82.60
C SER A 90 30.58 13.47 81.46
N GLN A 91 30.19 12.21 81.74
CA GLN A 91 29.29 11.37 80.95
C GLN A 91 27.79 11.76 81.05
N SER A 92 26.98 11.07 80.22
CA SER A 92 25.54 10.75 80.35
C SER A 92 24.52 11.90 80.44
N ASP A 93 23.51 11.82 79.57
CA ASP A 93 22.15 11.44 80.00
C ASP A 93 21.38 10.81 78.82
N PHE A 94 21.09 9.51 78.95
CA PHE A 94 20.19 8.75 78.07
C PHE A 94 18.88 8.56 78.86
N ASP A 95 18.07 9.62 78.98
CA ASP A 95 16.74 9.50 79.60
C ASP A 95 15.85 10.70 79.22
N SER A 96 14.79 10.46 78.43
CA SER A 96 13.71 11.45 78.18
C SER A 96 12.54 10.91 77.33
N GLU A 97 12.71 9.78 76.63
CA GLU A 97 11.59 9.06 76.01
C GLU A 97 11.05 7.93 76.91
N GLU A 98 11.90 7.32 77.75
CA GLU A 98 11.44 6.39 78.80
C GLU A 98 10.67 7.10 79.93
N GLU A 99 11.12 8.26 80.42
CA GLU A 99 10.33 9.08 81.37
C GLU A 99 8.92 9.44 80.84
N LEU A 100 8.78 9.64 79.52
CA LEU A 100 7.50 10.07 78.93
C LEU A 100 6.52 8.90 78.76
N ASN A 101 7.01 7.69 78.48
CA ASN A 101 6.20 6.47 78.51
C ASN A 101 5.84 6.09 79.96
N LYS A 102 6.73 6.32 80.92
CA LYS A 102 6.49 6.02 82.35
C LYS A 102 5.40 6.89 82.96
N LEU A 103 5.37 8.19 82.65
CA LEU A 103 4.30 9.11 83.08
C LEU A 103 2.94 8.90 82.35
N LEU A 104 2.88 8.03 81.35
CA LEU A 104 1.64 7.59 80.71
C LEU A 104 1.15 6.22 81.21
N ALA A 105 1.92 5.56 82.09
CA ALA A 105 1.62 4.25 82.67
C ALA A 105 1.41 4.29 84.20
N GLU A 106 1.12 5.47 84.76
CA GLU A 106 0.88 5.71 86.19
C GLU A 106 -0.45 6.47 86.48
N GLU A 107 -1.39 6.53 85.52
CA GLU A 107 -2.74 7.12 85.74
C GLU A 107 -3.91 6.14 85.42
N ASP A 108 -3.60 4.90 85.01
CA ASP A 108 -4.52 3.75 84.95
C ASP A 108 -4.00 2.63 85.90
N ASP A 109 -4.93 1.85 86.47
CA ASP A 109 -4.75 0.65 87.34
C ASP A 109 -4.12 0.80 88.76
N GLU A 110 -4.96 1.22 89.72
CA GLU A 110 -5.23 0.38 90.92
C GLU A 110 -6.60 -0.30 90.63
N GLU A 111 -6.62 -1.59 90.26
CA GLU A 111 -6.89 -2.77 91.12
C GLU A 111 -8.34 -2.85 91.68
N GLU A 112 -9.08 -3.97 91.68
CA GLU A 112 -8.82 -5.42 91.43
C GLU A 112 -10.01 -6.00 90.59
N GLY A 113 -9.96 -7.15 89.90
CA GLY A 113 -8.90 -8.16 89.68
C GLY A 113 -9.46 -9.50 89.12
N GLU A 114 -8.56 -10.42 88.72
CA GLU A 114 -8.73 -11.87 88.43
C GLU A 114 -9.69 -12.29 87.26
N GLU A 115 -9.27 -12.94 86.15
CA GLU A 115 -8.60 -14.26 85.93
C GLU A 115 -9.56 -15.47 86.05
N GLU A 116 -9.48 -16.59 85.28
CA GLU A 116 -8.50 -17.10 84.29
C GLU A 116 -9.17 -18.14 83.33
N GLU A 117 -8.58 -18.43 82.15
CA GLU A 117 -8.78 -19.59 81.21
C GLU A 117 -10.21 -20.04 80.77
N GLY A 118 -10.47 -20.79 79.67
CA GLY A 118 -9.66 -21.30 78.55
C GLY A 118 -10.49 -22.20 77.59
N GLU A 119 -9.97 -22.44 76.37
CA GLU A 119 -10.36 -23.47 75.35
C GLU A 119 -11.76 -23.50 74.67
N GLU A 120 -11.70 -23.46 73.32
CA GLU A 120 -12.44 -24.21 72.27
C GLU A 120 -14.00 -24.28 72.08
N ASN A 121 -14.35 -24.24 70.78
CA ASN A 121 -15.44 -24.94 70.04
C ASN A 121 -16.90 -24.42 69.98
N SER A 122 -17.33 -24.29 68.71
CA SER A 122 -18.64 -24.64 68.12
C SER A 122 -19.90 -23.75 68.32
N SER A 123 -20.75 -23.83 67.28
CA SER A 123 -22.18 -23.46 67.13
C SER A 123 -23.04 -23.52 68.41
N ASP A 124 -24.13 -22.74 68.56
CA ASP A 124 -25.29 -22.76 67.64
C ASP A 124 -26.27 -21.54 67.78
N HIS A 125 -27.33 -21.50 66.95
CA HIS A 125 -28.38 -20.48 66.92
C HIS A 125 -29.48 -20.60 68.00
N SER A 126 -30.00 -19.46 68.49
CA SER A 126 -31.41 -19.12 68.84
C SER A 126 -31.43 -17.80 69.64
N SER A 127 -32.26 -16.76 69.36
CA SER A 127 -33.74 -16.66 69.33
C SER A 127 -34.37 -16.90 70.72
N VAL A 128 -35.33 -16.11 71.27
CA VAL A 128 -36.37 -15.23 70.71
C VAL A 128 -36.64 -14.00 71.63
N GLU A 129 -37.21 -12.94 71.06
CA GLU A 129 -37.88 -11.76 71.64
C GLU A 129 -38.13 -11.64 73.17
N PHE A 130 -38.06 -10.40 73.67
CA PHE A 130 -39.22 -9.84 74.39
C PHE A 130 -39.43 -8.34 74.09
N SER A 131 -40.69 -7.96 73.86
CA SER A 131 -41.12 -6.57 73.61
C SER A 131 -41.92 -6.03 74.80
N ASP A 132 -41.72 -4.75 75.15
CA ASP A 132 -42.74 -3.92 75.81
C ASP A 132 -42.47 -2.43 75.50
N GLU A 133 -43.51 -1.70 75.08
CA GLU A 133 -43.42 -0.27 74.73
C GLU A 133 -43.61 0.63 75.97
N PRO A 134 -42.80 1.69 76.17
CA PRO A 134 -43.22 2.84 76.96
C PRO A 134 -44.03 3.81 76.09
N GLN A 135 -45.27 4.09 76.47
CA GLN A 135 -46.08 5.16 75.85
C GLN A 135 -45.52 6.54 76.23
N ASP A 136 -45.43 7.46 75.24
CA ASP A 136 -45.14 8.87 75.48
C ASP A 136 -46.39 9.74 75.28
N ASP A 137 -47.12 9.99 76.38
CA ASP A 137 -48.28 10.89 76.40
C ASP A 137 -47.82 12.36 76.38
N LEU A 138 -47.47 12.95 75.22
CA LEU A 138 -47.56 14.41 74.94
C LEU A 138 -47.20 14.89 73.50
N SER A 139 -47.88 14.42 72.44
CA SER A 139 -47.86 15.16 71.14
C SER A 139 -49.13 15.04 70.29
N ASP A 140 -49.88 16.14 70.13
CA ASP A 140 -51.04 16.27 69.24
C ASP A 140 -50.64 16.47 67.76
N VAL A 141 -49.90 15.52 67.19
CA VAL A 141 -49.54 15.52 65.75
C VAL A 141 -49.94 14.18 65.11
N ASN A 142 -50.89 14.24 64.19
CA ASN A 142 -51.47 13.07 63.52
C ASN A 142 -50.51 12.49 62.46
N ILE A 143 -49.49 11.75 62.89
CA ILE A 143 -48.71 10.90 61.99
C ILE A 143 -49.63 9.79 61.46
N LYS A 144 -49.91 9.82 60.16
CA LYS A 144 -50.56 8.70 59.48
C LYS A 144 -49.53 7.58 59.32
N ASN A 145 -49.46 6.70 60.30
CA ASN A 145 -48.69 5.47 60.21
C ASN A 145 -49.15 4.70 58.96
N LEU A 146 -48.32 4.70 57.91
CA LEU A 146 -48.52 3.85 56.73
C LEU A 146 -47.98 2.44 56.99
N THR A 147 -48.34 1.88 58.15
CA THR A 147 -48.37 0.43 58.27
C THR A 147 -49.40 -0.06 57.27
N VAL A 148 -48.98 -0.91 56.33
CA VAL A 148 -49.90 -1.76 55.58
C VAL A 148 -50.43 -2.77 56.60
N LYS A 149 -51.44 -2.36 57.35
CA LYS A 149 -52.24 -3.26 58.17
C LYS A 149 -52.97 -4.17 57.21
N ASP A 150 -52.62 -5.44 57.22
CA ASP A 150 -53.51 -6.45 56.65
C ASP A 150 -54.87 -6.34 57.35
N PRO A 151 -55.98 -6.13 56.62
CA PRO A 151 -57.27 -5.80 57.23
C PRO A 151 -57.95 -6.99 57.93
N SER A 152 -57.22 -8.10 58.11
CA SER A 152 -57.67 -9.38 58.66
C SER A 152 -57.18 -9.65 60.10
N SER A 153 -56.05 -9.07 60.53
CA SER A 153 -55.47 -9.36 61.85
C SER A 153 -56.19 -8.60 62.98
N GLN A 154 -57.14 -9.26 63.64
CA GLN A 154 -57.72 -8.75 64.89
C GLN A 154 -56.81 -9.10 66.08
N ASP A 155 -56.14 -8.10 66.66
CA ASP A 155 -55.25 -8.28 67.81
C ASP A 155 -56.00 -8.85 69.04
N ILE A 156 -55.91 -10.16 69.27
CA ILE A 156 -56.58 -10.81 70.42
C ILE A 156 -55.80 -10.52 71.70
N LYS A 157 -56.16 -9.41 72.36
CA LYS A 157 -55.56 -8.99 73.63
C LYS A 157 -56.10 -9.85 74.78
N THR A 158 -55.24 -10.73 75.28
CA THR A 158 -55.48 -11.61 76.43
C THR A 158 -54.74 -11.08 77.67
N LYS A 159 -54.54 -11.91 78.70
CA LYS A 159 -53.72 -11.58 79.87
C LYS A 159 -52.75 -12.72 80.19
N TYR A 160 -51.56 -12.36 80.67
CA TYR A 160 -50.69 -13.30 81.38
C TYR A 160 -51.33 -13.72 82.71
N SER A 161 -50.85 -14.81 83.32
CA SER A 161 -51.30 -15.31 84.63
C SER A 161 -51.34 -14.22 85.71
N ASP A 162 -50.39 -13.29 85.62
CA ASP A 162 -50.11 -12.28 86.63
C ASP A 162 -50.87 -10.96 86.36
N GLY A 163 -51.80 -10.98 85.39
CA GLY A 163 -52.78 -9.91 85.15
C GLY A 163 -52.35 -8.82 84.15
N ARG A 164 -51.08 -8.76 83.75
CA ARG A 164 -50.61 -7.93 82.62
C ARG A 164 -51.29 -8.35 81.31
N LEU A 165 -51.49 -7.40 80.39
CA LEU A 165 -52.06 -7.69 79.07
C LEU A 165 -51.05 -8.42 78.18
N ARG A 166 -51.52 -9.39 77.38
CA ARG A 166 -50.74 -10.10 76.37
C ARG A 166 -51.35 -9.87 74.99
N ILE A 167 -50.55 -9.46 74.02
CA ILE A 167 -50.91 -9.57 72.61
C ILE A 167 -50.50 -10.96 72.15
N ILE A 168 -51.42 -11.71 71.54
CA ILE A 168 -51.09 -12.98 70.88
C ILE A 168 -50.85 -12.67 69.40
N LYS A 169 -49.57 -12.78 68.99
CA LYS A 169 -49.16 -12.84 67.59
C LYS A 169 -49.70 -14.14 66.95
N PRO A 170 -49.91 -14.20 65.62
CA PRO A 170 -50.05 -15.47 64.93
C PRO A 170 -48.80 -16.35 65.14
N GLU A 171 -48.95 -17.66 64.98
CA GLU A 171 -47.81 -18.57 64.95
C GLU A 171 -46.99 -18.34 63.66
N ILE A 172 -45.66 -18.44 63.74
CA ILE A 172 -44.79 -18.35 62.58
C ILE A 172 -44.85 -19.69 61.83
N GLU A 173 -45.15 -19.63 60.53
CA GLU A 173 -45.00 -20.78 59.63
C GLU A 173 -43.55 -20.83 59.16
N PRO A 174 -42.76 -21.88 59.47
CA PRO A 174 -41.40 -22.02 58.96
C PRO A 174 -41.46 -22.45 57.49
N VAL A 175 -41.10 -21.53 56.60
CA VAL A 175 -41.02 -21.71 55.15
C VAL A 175 -39.58 -21.51 54.72
N TYR A 176 -39.10 -22.33 53.78
CA TYR A 176 -37.83 -22.06 53.10
C TYR A 176 -38.07 -20.96 52.06
N ASP A 177 -37.49 -19.79 52.29
CA ASP A 177 -37.58 -18.64 51.41
C ASP A 177 -36.62 -18.76 50.20
N SER A 178 -36.65 -17.78 49.29
CA SER A 178 -35.89 -17.82 48.03
C SER A 178 -34.36 -17.62 48.17
N ASP A 179 -33.88 -17.29 49.36
CA ASP A 179 -32.47 -17.02 49.69
C ASP A 179 -32.20 -17.56 51.10
N ASP A 180 -32.16 -18.89 51.21
CA ASP A 180 -31.70 -19.62 52.41
C ASP A 180 -30.37 -20.32 52.09
N SER A 181 -29.58 -20.61 53.11
CA SER A 181 -28.23 -21.17 52.98
C SER A 181 -28.18 -22.65 52.58
N ASP A 182 -29.34 -23.32 52.51
CA ASP A 182 -29.51 -24.65 51.92
C ASP A 182 -30.65 -24.63 50.89
N ALA A 183 -30.50 -25.43 49.84
CA ALA A 183 -31.46 -25.53 48.73
C ALA A 183 -32.12 -26.91 48.71
N GLU A 184 -33.31 -27.05 48.10
CA GLU A 184 -34.05 -28.32 48.07
C GLU A 184 -33.36 -29.39 47.19
N ASN A 185 -32.30 -30.00 47.75
CA ASN A 185 -31.57 -31.10 47.16
C ASN A 185 -32.41 -32.38 47.24
N PHE A 186 -32.83 -32.89 46.09
CA PHE A 186 -33.63 -34.12 46.02
C PHE A 186 -32.84 -35.36 46.48
N ASN A 187 -31.50 -35.30 46.41
CA ASN A 187 -30.60 -36.35 46.87
C ASN A 187 -30.01 -36.09 48.28
N THR A 188 -30.05 -37.11 49.13
CA THR A 188 -29.68 -37.00 50.56
C THR A 188 -28.27 -37.50 50.90
N ILE A 189 -27.40 -37.70 49.90
CA ILE A 189 -26.07 -38.32 50.09
C ILE A 189 -25.06 -37.43 50.82
N GLY A 190 -25.21 -36.11 50.78
CA GLY A 190 -24.26 -35.16 51.34
C GLY A 190 -22.87 -35.25 50.68
N ASN A 191 -21.85 -34.73 51.37
CA ASN A 191 -20.49 -34.60 50.84
C ASN A 191 -19.70 -35.94 50.89
N ILE A 192 -20.11 -36.89 50.05
CA ILE A 192 -19.38 -38.15 49.78
C ILE A 192 -18.98 -38.24 48.30
N PRO A 193 -17.86 -38.92 47.96
CA PRO A 193 -17.43 -39.03 46.57
C PRO A 193 -18.43 -39.84 45.73
N ILE A 194 -18.99 -39.20 44.69
CA ILE A 194 -20.00 -39.77 43.77
C ILE A 194 -19.54 -41.09 43.13
N SER A 195 -18.23 -41.32 43.02
CA SER A 195 -17.63 -42.58 42.54
C SER A 195 -18.14 -43.84 43.27
N ALA A 196 -18.57 -43.70 44.54
CA ALA A 196 -19.24 -44.78 45.29
C ALA A 196 -20.54 -45.30 44.63
N TYR A 197 -21.09 -44.57 43.64
CA TYR A 197 -22.30 -44.94 42.89
C TYR A 197 -22.04 -45.25 41.40
N ASP A 198 -20.80 -45.28 40.90
CA ASP A 198 -20.54 -45.46 39.45
C ASP A 198 -20.81 -46.88 38.92
N GLU A 199 -20.69 -47.88 39.79
CA GLU A 199 -21.15 -49.25 39.49
C GLU A 199 -22.68 -49.43 39.68
N MET A 200 -23.37 -48.42 40.24
CA MET A 200 -24.80 -48.47 40.57
C MET A 200 -25.69 -47.76 39.52
N PRO A 201 -26.89 -48.30 39.24
CA PRO A 201 -27.86 -47.68 38.33
C PRO A 201 -28.63 -46.50 38.94
N HIS A 202 -28.32 -46.13 40.19
CA HIS A 202 -28.96 -45.08 40.97
C HIS A 202 -27.90 -44.34 41.79
N ILE A 203 -28.13 -43.06 42.11
CA ILE A 203 -27.22 -42.23 42.91
C ILE A 203 -27.99 -41.81 44.16
N GLY A 204 -27.70 -42.44 45.29
CA GLY A 204 -28.38 -42.11 46.55
C GLY A 204 -29.88 -42.42 46.59
N TYR A 205 -30.57 -41.76 47.51
CA TYR A 205 -31.97 -42.00 47.86
C TYR A 205 -32.69 -40.67 48.19
N ASP A 206 -33.98 -40.60 47.88
CA ASP A 206 -34.83 -39.48 48.30
C ASP A 206 -35.10 -39.53 49.82
N ILE A 207 -35.60 -38.43 50.39
CA ILE A 207 -35.94 -38.29 51.82
C ILE A 207 -36.96 -39.37 52.29
N ASN A 208 -37.67 -40.02 51.36
CA ASN A 208 -38.66 -41.07 51.62
C ASN A 208 -38.08 -42.50 51.40
N GLY A 209 -36.78 -42.64 51.14
CA GLY A 209 -36.10 -43.93 50.92
C GLY A 209 -36.29 -44.56 49.54
N LYS A 210 -36.71 -43.80 48.51
CA LYS A 210 -36.76 -44.27 47.11
C LYS A 210 -35.42 -44.07 46.42
N ARG A 211 -35.07 -44.95 45.47
CA ARG A 211 -33.83 -44.84 44.68
C ARG A 211 -33.95 -43.76 43.61
N ILE A 212 -32.97 -42.85 43.58
CA ILE A 212 -32.86 -41.83 42.53
C ILE A 212 -32.12 -42.46 41.35
N MET A 213 -32.86 -42.91 40.35
CA MET A 213 -32.31 -43.58 39.18
C MET A 213 -31.51 -42.58 38.32
N ARG A 214 -30.35 -42.99 37.81
CA ARG A 214 -29.60 -42.17 36.83
C ARG A 214 -30.48 -41.90 35.59
N PRO A 215 -30.42 -40.70 34.98
CA PRO A 215 -31.05 -40.47 33.70
C PRO A 215 -30.44 -41.39 32.62
N ALA A 216 -31.14 -41.55 31.50
CA ALA A 216 -30.65 -42.36 30.39
C ALA A 216 -29.30 -41.80 29.90
N LYS A 217 -28.24 -42.62 29.96
CA LYS A 217 -26.92 -42.23 29.42
C LYS A 217 -27.07 -41.91 27.93
N GLY A 218 -26.60 -40.73 27.53
CA GLY A 218 -26.55 -40.30 26.13
C GLY A 218 -25.72 -41.27 25.28
N SER A 219 -25.82 -41.14 23.96
CA SER A 219 -25.04 -41.93 23.02
C SER A 219 -23.54 -41.80 23.31
N ALA A 220 -22.77 -42.84 22.96
CA ALA A 220 -21.30 -42.74 22.97
C ALA A 220 -20.78 -41.65 22.01
N LEU A 221 -21.60 -41.23 21.03
CA LEU A 221 -21.35 -40.08 20.17
C LEU A 221 -21.56 -38.76 20.92
N ASP A 222 -22.62 -38.64 21.72
CA ASP A 222 -22.94 -37.43 22.48
C ASP A 222 -21.88 -37.15 23.55
N GLN A 223 -21.44 -38.20 24.26
CA GLN A 223 -20.35 -38.14 25.24
C GLN A 223 -18.99 -37.76 24.63
N LEU A 224 -18.77 -38.09 23.35
CA LEU A 224 -17.58 -37.71 22.60
C LEU A 224 -17.67 -36.27 22.10
N LEU A 225 -18.86 -35.82 21.68
CA LEU A 225 -19.09 -34.42 21.31
C LEU A 225 -18.90 -33.50 22.53
N GLU A 226 -19.45 -33.84 23.71
CA GLU A 226 -19.22 -33.09 24.96
C GLU A 226 -17.74 -33.10 25.42
N SER A 227 -16.87 -33.93 24.84
CA SER A 227 -15.42 -33.90 25.11
C SER A 227 -14.59 -33.20 24.03
N ILE A 228 -15.20 -32.75 22.94
CA ILE A 228 -14.58 -31.93 21.89
C ILE A 228 -15.11 -30.49 21.98
N ASP A 229 -16.43 -30.34 21.83
CA ASP A 229 -17.15 -29.07 21.99
C ASP A 229 -17.77 -29.05 23.40
N LEU A 230 -17.02 -28.48 24.35
CA LEU A 230 -17.47 -28.35 25.75
C LEU A 230 -18.80 -27.56 25.82
N PRO A 231 -19.84 -28.07 26.50
CA PRO A 231 -21.11 -27.37 26.64
C PRO A 231 -20.97 -25.98 27.26
N GLN A 232 -21.80 -25.03 26.80
CA GLN A 232 -21.95 -23.73 27.45
C GLN A 232 -22.32 -23.92 28.93
N GLY A 233 -21.61 -23.20 29.83
CA GLY A 233 -21.75 -23.35 31.28
C GLY A 233 -21.08 -24.59 31.90
N TRP A 234 -20.29 -25.39 31.17
CA TRP A 234 -19.61 -26.57 31.73
C TRP A 234 -18.65 -26.22 32.86
N THR A 235 -18.83 -26.86 34.01
CA THR A 235 -18.06 -26.61 35.25
C THR A 235 -16.99 -27.66 35.57
N GLY A 236 -17.01 -28.80 34.88
CA GLY A 236 -16.12 -29.93 35.14
C GLY A 236 -16.50 -30.85 36.33
N LEU A 237 -17.41 -30.42 37.21
CA LEU A 237 -17.98 -31.29 38.26
C LEU A 237 -19.24 -32.04 37.79
N LEU A 238 -19.60 -33.08 38.54
CA LEU A 238 -20.83 -33.87 38.34
C LEU A 238 -21.92 -33.38 39.30
N ASP A 239 -23.15 -33.26 38.80
CA ASP A 239 -24.33 -32.98 39.62
C ASP A 239 -24.65 -34.17 40.54
N GLN A 240 -24.92 -33.89 41.81
CA GLN A 240 -25.25 -34.88 42.83
C GLN A 240 -26.60 -35.59 42.57
N ASN A 241 -27.53 -34.95 41.87
CA ASN A 241 -28.87 -35.48 41.64
C ASN A 241 -28.93 -36.45 40.43
N THR A 242 -28.24 -36.12 39.35
CA THR A 242 -28.27 -36.87 38.08
C THR A 242 -26.98 -37.66 37.77
N GLY A 243 -25.83 -37.21 38.27
CA GLY A 243 -24.51 -37.73 37.89
C GLY A 243 -24.13 -37.48 36.43
N THR A 244 -24.71 -36.46 35.79
CA THR A 244 -24.18 -35.86 34.55
C THR A 244 -23.33 -34.63 34.87
N SER A 245 -22.66 -34.04 33.87
CA SER A 245 -21.90 -32.80 34.05
C SER A 245 -22.80 -31.66 34.54
N LEU A 246 -22.40 -30.98 35.61
CA LEU A 246 -23.13 -29.80 36.12
C LEU A 246 -22.84 -28.61 35.21
N LYS A 247 -23.90 -27.94 34.77
CA LYS A 247 -23.85 -26.81 33.84
C LYS A 247 -24.50 -25.59 34.51
N LEU A 248 -23.80 -24.47 34.53
CA LEU A 248 -24.35 -23.18 34.96
C LEU A 248 -25.38 -22.68 33.94
N THR A 249 -26.37 -21.96 34.43
CA THR A 249 -27.32 -21.21 33.61
C THR A 249 -26.66 -19.95 33.03
N ASP A 250 -27.21 -19.42 31.94
CA ASP A 250 -26.72 -18.18 31.34
C ASP A 250 -26.86 -16.98 32.30
N GLU A 251 -27.88 -16.97 33.17
CA GLU A 251 -28.09 -15.93 34.18
C GLU A 251 -26.99 -15.96 35.26
N GLU A 252 -26.57 -17.14 35.72
CA GLU A 252 -25.42 -17.29 36.64
C GLU A 252 -24.10 -16.89 35.98
N LEU A 253 -23.90 -17.24 34.70
CA LEU A 253 -22.71 -16.85 33.94
C LEU A 253 -22.63 -15.33 33.73
N GLU A 254 -23.75 -14.66 33.45
CA GLU A 254 -23.82 -13.20 33.38
C GLU A 254 -23.62 -12.55 34.75
N LEU A 255 -24.15 -13.13 35.84
CA LEU A 255 -23.94 -12.65 37.20
C LEU A 255 -22.46 -12.74 37.63
N ILE A 256 -21.80 -13.88 37.41
CA ILE A 256 -20.36 -14.07 37.66
C ILE A 256 -19.53 -13.06 36.86
N ARG A 257 -19.89 -12.83 35.60
CA ARG A 257 -19.25 -11.85 34.71
C ARG A 257 -19.44 -10.41 35.17
N LYS A 258 -20.64 -10.04 35.66
CA LYS A 258 -20.92 -8.72 36.26
C LYS A 258 -20.04 -8.50 37.49
N ILE A 259 -20.00 -9.49 38.40
CA ILE A 259 -19.18 -9.48 39.62
C ILE A 259 -17.69 -9.30 39.30
N GLN A 260 -17.13 -10.11 38.37
CA GLN A 260 -15.72 -10.02 37.98
C GLN A 260 -15.32 -8.64 37.45
N LYS A 261 -16.26 -7.93 36.83
CA LYS A 261 -16.03 -6.60 36.24
C LYS A 261 -16.42 -5.43 37.14
N GLN A 262 -16.99 -5.69 38.32
CA GLN A 262 -17.61 -4.68 39.17
C GLN A 262 -18.75 -3.92 38.46
N GLU A 263 -19.43 -4.58 37.52
CA GLU A 263 -20.70 -4.13 36.93
C GLU A 263 -21.85 -4.44 37.91
N ASN A 264 -22.92 -3.63 37.92
CA ASN A 264 -24.06 -3.83 38.83
C ASN A 264 -24.69 -5.21 38.66
N THR A 265 -24.92 -5.91 39.77
CA THR A 265 -25.57 -7.23 39.79
C THR A 265 -27.08 -7.13 39.67
N ASP A 266 -27.73 -6.35 40.55
CA ASP A 266 -29.15 -5.97 40.42
C ASP A 266 -29.30 -4.78 39.46
N GLU A 267 -30.14 -4.95 38.43
CA GLU A 267 -30.42 -3.95 37.40
C GLU A 267 -31.48 -2.93 37.82
N ASN A 268 -32.21 -3.18 38.92
CA ASN A 268 -33.30 -2.32 39.39
C ASN A 268 -32.82 -1.14 40.23
N ILE A 269 -31.58 -1.18 40.73
CA ILE A 269 -30.99 -0.14 41.57
C ILE A 269 -30.34 0.94 40.69
N ASN A 270 -30.66 2.21 40.96
CA ASN A 270 -29.98 3.36 40.38
C ASN A 270 -28.75 3.74 41.24
N PRO A 271 -27.50 3.64 40.76
CA PRO A 271 -26.31 3.99 41.57
C PRO A 271 -26.22 5.47 41.97
N TYR A 272 -27.01 6.33 41.33
CA TYR A 272 -26.99 7.78 41.50
C TYR A 272 -28.36 8.30 41.91
N GLU A 273 -28.96 7.71 42.96
CA GLU A 273 -30.19 8.23 43.54
C GLU A 273 -29.98 9.60 44.21
N PRO A 274 -30.89 10.57 44.00
CA PRO A 274 -30.80 11.88 44.63
C PRO A 274 -31.11 11.75 46.13
N LEU A 275 -30.20 12.22 46.98
CA LEU A 275 -30.34 12.16 48.44
C LEU A 275 -31.63 12.86 48.90
N ILE A 276 -32.53 12.09 49.50
CA ILE A 276 -33.82 12.58 50.00
C ILE A 276 -33.66 13.05 51.44
N ASP A 277 -33.70 14.37 51.64
CA ASP A 277 -33.77 15.03 52.95
C ASP A 277 -35.10 14.71 53.69
N TRP A 278 -35.23 13.49 54.22
CA TRP A 278 -36.44 13.05 54.94
C TRP A 278 -36.46 13.50 56.41
N PHE A 279 -35.29 13.74 57.00
CA PHE A 279 -35.13 14.14 58.41
C PHE A 279 -34.89 15.66 58.56
N THR A 280 -33.87 16.18 57.87
CA THR A 280 -33.41 17.59 57.82
C THR A 280 -34.45 18.61 57.32
N LYS A 281 -35.54 18.12 56.73
CA LYS A 281 -36.68 18.92 56.24
C LYS A 281 -37.43 19.64 57.37
N ASP A 282 -37.56 19.01 58.54
CA ASP A 282 -38.26 19.58 59.68
C ASP A 282 -37.24 20.17 60.66
N GLN A 283 -37.28 21.50 60.85
CA GLN A 283 -36.22 22.24 61.57
C GLN A 283 -36.48 22.35 63.07
N GLU A 284 -35.49 21.95 63.87
CA GLU A 284 -35.53 22.04 65.33
C GLU A 284 -35.46 23.49 65.84
N VAL A 285 -36.32 23.83 66.81
CA VAL A 285 -36.46 25.20 67.36
C VAL A 285 -35.71 25.38 68.68
N MET A 286 -35.32 24.29 69.34
CA MET A 286 -34.58 24.25 70.60
C MET A 286 -33.38 23.29 70.45
N PRO A 287 -32.20 23.60 71.00
CA PRO A 287 -31.08 22.65 70.98
C PRO A 287 -31.43 21.36 71.74
N LEU A 288 -31.00 20.22 71.18
CA LEU A 288 -31.24 18.86 71.69
C LEU A 288 -30.90 18.62 73.17
N THR A 289 -30.04 19.43 73.79
CA THR A 289 -29.64 19.27 75.20
C THR A 289 -29.66 20.58 75.97
N ALA A 290 -30.23 20.55 77.18
CA ALA A 290 -30.32 21.69 78.10
C ALA A 290 -29.13 21.76 79.09
N VAL A 291 -27.94 21.35 78.68
CA VAL A 291 -26.75 21.27 79.57
C VAL A 291 -26.24 22.68 79.92
N PRO A 292 -26.09 23.04 81.21
CA PRO A 292 -25.57 24.34 81.60
C PRO A 292 -24.14 24.59 81.11
N GLU A 293 -23.88 25.78 80.55
CA GLU A 293 -22.59 26.09 79.92
C GLU A 293 -21.42 26.12 80.92
N PRO A 294 -20.36 25.29 80.71
CA PRO A 294 -19.20 25.29 81.59
C PRO A 294 -18.41 26.61 81.54
N LYS A 295 -17.92 27.09 82.69
CA LYS A 295 -17.17 28.38 82.82
C LYS A 295 -15.99 28.55 81.85
N ARG A 296 -15.41 27.45 81.34
CA ARG A 296 -14.39 27.46 80.27
C ARG A 296 -14.86 28.01 78.92
N ARG A 297 -16.17 28.23 78.71
CA ARG A 297 -16.72 28.94 77.54
C ARG A 297 -16.65 30.47 77.68
N PHE A 298 -16.52 31.00 78.90
CA PHE A 298 -16.54 32.44 79.20
C PHE A 298 -15.21 33.00 79.73
N VAL A 299 -14.26 32.13 80.09
CA VAL A 299 -12.94 32.48 80.62
C VAL A 299 -11.88 32.03 79.58
N PRO A 300 -10.82 32.83 79.31
CA PRO A 300 -9.76 32.45 78.37
C PRO A 300 -9.22 31.04 78.59
N SER A 301 -8.90 30.34 77.50
CA SER A 301 -8.65 28.90 77.53
C SER A 301 -7.37 28.56 78.28
N LYS A 302 -7.51 27.79 79.38
CA LYS A 302 -6.35 27.25 80.11
C LYS A 302 -5.50 26.29 79.25
N HIS A 303 -6.11 25.63 78.26
CA HIS A 303 -5.40 24.71 77.38
C HIS A 303 -4.61 25.48 76.30
N GLU A 304 -5.16 26.58 75.80
CA GLU A 304 -4.45 27.56 74.97
C GLU A 304 -3.27 28.16 75.75
N ALA A 305 -3.48 28.60 76.99
CA ALA A 305 -2.40 29.11 77.84
C ALA A 305 -1.27 28.08 78.06
N LYS A 306 -1.59 26.79 78.30
CA LYS A 306 -0.59 25.70 78.31
C LYS A 306 0.16 25.59 76.97
N ARG A 307 -0.56 25.64 75.84
CA ARG A 307 0.03 25.52 74.48
C ARG A 307 0.93 26.70 74.14
N VAL A 308 0.51 27.92 74.44
CA VAL A 308 1.31 29.15 74.33
C VAL A 308 2.58 29.04 75.16
N MET A 309 2.51 28.55 76.41
CA MET A 309 3.71 28.35 77.23
C MET A 309 4.64 27.25 76.70
N LYS A 310 4.13 26.18 76.06
CA LYS A 310 4.96 25.18 75.36
C LYS A 310 5.66 25.80 74.14
N ILE A 311 4.95 26.59 73.34
CA ILE A 311 5.51 27.30 72.18
C ILE A 311 6.55 28.36 72.62
N VAL A 312 6.29 29.11 73.70
CA VAL A 312 7.24 30.09 74.25
C VAL A 312 8.52 29.43 74.79
N ARG A 313 8.46 28.19 75.29
CA ARG A 313 9.68 27.41 75.58
C ARG A 313 10.41 27.07 74.28
N ALA A 314 9.74 26.43 73.34
CA ALA A 314 10.34 26.00 72.06
C ALA A 314 10.93 27.15 71.21
N ILE A 315 10.37 28.37 71.30
CA ILE A 315 10.94 29.59 70.67
C ILE A 315 12.22 30.05 71.39
N ARG A 316 12.28 29.99 72.74
CA ARG A 316 13.51 30.30 73.49
C ARG A 316 14.62 29.27 73.26
N GLU A 317 14.22 28.02 73.06
CA GLU A 317 15.11 26.90 72.71
C GLU A 317 15.46 26.86 71.21
N GLY A 318 15.02 27.85 70.42
CA GLY A 318 15.33 27.98 68.98
C GLY A 318 14.63 26.99 68.05
N ARG A 319 13.99 25.93 68.57
CA ARG A 319 13.33 24.87 67.78
C ARG A 319 12.10 25.33 67.01
N ILE A 320 11.49 26.46 67.37
CA ILE A 320 10.41 27.10 66.60
C ILE A 320 10.84 28.51 66.21
N LEU A 321 10.88 28.77 64.90
CA LEU A 321 11.07 30.10 64.33
C LEU A 321 9.85 30.99 64.61
N THR A 322 10.11 32.23 65.01
CA THR A 322 9.06 33.27 65.15
C THR A 322 8.40 33.57 63.81
N PRO A 323 7.07 33.83 63.74
CA PRO A 323 6.35 34.06 62.49
C PRO A 323 6.94 35.17 61.61
N GLU A 324 7.55 36.20 62.21
CA GLU A 324 8.25 37.27 61.49
C GLU A 324 9.45 36.71 60.71
N LYS A 325 10.34 35.97 61.37
CA LYS A 325 11.48 35.28 60.72
C LYS A 325 11.05 34.21 59.70
N ALA A 326 9.96 33.51 59.95
CA ALA A 326 9.41 32.56 58.97
C ALA A 326 8.87 33.26 57.72
N LYS A 327 8.41 34.52 57.84
CA LYS A 327 8.05 35.37 56.71
C LYS A 327 9.29 35.93 56.00
N GLU A 328 10.32 36.36 56.75
CA GLU A 328 11.64 36.73 56.21
C GLU A 328 12.37 35.57 55.48
N GLN A 329 12.00 34.31 55.75
CA GLN A 329 12.48 33.15 55.00
C GLN A 329 11.66 32.93 53.72
N ARG A 330 10.33 33.00 53.75
CA ARG A 330 9.52 32.92 52.52
C ARG A 330 9.82 34.03 51.53
N GLU A 331 10.06 35.24 52.02
CA GLU A 331 10.49 36.37 51.18
C GLU A 331 11.89 36.12 50.56
N LYS A 332 12.70 35.22 51.12
CA LYS A 332 13.94 34.73 50.49
C LYS A 332 13.72 33.53 49.59
N GLU A 333 12.78 32.63 49.89
CA GLU A 333 12.38 31.53 49.01
C GLU A 333 11.80 32.09 47.69
N ASP A 334 11.02 33.18 47.77
CA ASP A 334 10.53 33.94 46.61
C ASP A 334 11.68 34.64 45.84
N ASP A 335 12.71 35.16 46.53
CA ASP A 335 13.92 35.72 45.87
C ASP A 335 14.84 34.62 45.28
N GLU A 336 14.94 33.45 45.91
CA GLU A 336 15.70 32.28 45.44
C GLU A 336 15.10 31.67 44.16
N LEU A 337 13.82 31.93 43.86
CA LEU A 337 13.19 31.62 42.58
C LEU A 337 13.50 32.63 41.47
N ASN A 338 14.05 33.81 41.79
CA ASN A 338 14.39 34.88 40.85
C ASN A 338 15.87 34.85 40.42
N PHE A 339 16.38 33.68 40.06
CA PHE A 339 17.71 33.52 39.44
C PHE A 339 17.61 33.51 37.91
N ASP A 340 18.69 33.94 37.24
CA ASP A 340 18.80 33.79 35.79
C ASP A 340 19.24 32.35 35.46
N LEU A 341 18.42 31.66 34.67
CA LEU A 341 18.67 30.28 34.22
C LEU A 341 19.65 30.21 33.04
N TRP A 342 19.95 31.34 32.39
CA TRP A 342 20.72 31.41 31.13
C TRP A 342 22.04 32.17 31.24
N GLY A 343 22.27 32.92 32.33
CA GLY A 343 23.60 33.35 32.78
C GLY A 343 24.47 34.09 31.73
N GLU A 344 25.75 33.70 31.66
CA GLU A 344 26.71 34.14 30.63
C GLU A 344 26.94 33.03 29.58
N ASP A 345 25.91 32.22 29.26
CA ASP A 345 25.98 31.18 28.22
C ASP A 345 25.94 31.81 26.81
N ASP A 346 27.04 32.44 26.41
CA ASP A 346 27.27 33.08 25.11
C ASP A 346 27.27 32.03 23.97
N ASP A 347 26.09 31.80 23.36
CA ASP A 347 25.88 31.12 22.06
C ASP A 347 26.50 29.70 21.89
N ASP A 348 26.82 28.99 22.99
CA ASP A 348 27.51 27.70 22.94
C ASP A 348 26.69 26.66 22.12
N GLU A 349 27.29 26.15 21.04
CA GLU A 349 26.54 25.54 19.93
C GLU A 349 25.90 24.20 20.32
N VAL A 350 24.65 24.24 20.83
CA VAL A 350 23.82 23.06 21.12
C VAL A 350 23.74 22.20 19.86
N ALA A 351 24.55 21.14 19.81
CA ALA A 351 24.74 20.35 18.61
C ALA A 351 23.40 19.75 18.13
N ASP A 352 23.07 19.94 16.85
CA ASP A 352 21.85 19.44 16.22
C ASP A 352 21.89 17.91 16.04
N HIS A 353 21.78 17.21 17.17
CA HIS A 353 21.82 15.77 17.26
C HIS A 353 20.73 15.13 16.39
N ILE A 354 21.03 13.98 15.79
CA ILE A 354 20.23 13.41 14.68
C ILE A 354 18.76 13.19 15.08
N MET A 355 18.50 12.82 16.34
CA MET A 355 17.16 12.62 16.91
C MET A 355 16.38 13.94 17.14
N ASN A 356 17.07 15.04 17.43
CA ASN A 356 16.46 16.31 17.86
C ASN A 356 16.25 17.28 16.69
N LEU A 357 15.41 16.88 15.73
CA LEU A 357 15.02 17.75 14.61
C LEU A 357 14.12 18.90 15.11
N ARG A 358 14.72 20.07 15.38
CA ARG A 358 14.03 21.28 15.85
C ARG A 358 12.88 21.66 14.91
N ALA A 359 11.76 22.12 15.47
CA ALA A 359 10.63 22.56 14.67
C ALA A 359 10.98 23.80 13.82
N PRO A 360 10.49 23.90 12.57
CA PRO A 360 10.76 25.07 11.73
C PRO A 360 10.12 26.32 12.34
N LYS A 361 10.92 27.39 12.43
CA LYS A 361 10.43 28.74 12.79
C LYS A 361 9.46 29.22 11.71
N LEU A 362 8.45 30.00 12.11
CA LEU A 362 7.57 30.68 11.16
C LEU A 362 8.39 31.63 10.27
N PRO A 363 8.04 31.80 8.98
CA PRO A 363 8.65 32.82 8.14
C PRO A 363 8.34 34.22 8.70
N PRO A 364 9.20 35.23 8.45
CA PRO A 364 8.87 36.61 8.79
C PRO A 364 7.70 37.12 7.92
N PRO A 365 6.78 37.94 8.48
CA PRO A 365 5.67 38.54 7.72
C PRO A 365 6.10 39.23 6.44
N THR A 366 5.40 38.94 5.34
CA THR A 366 5.67 39.50 4.01
C THR A 366 4.73 40.65 3.63
N ASN A 367 5.01 41.32 2.52
CA ASN A 367 4.35 42.58 2.15
C ASN A 367 2.86 42.41 1.75
N ASP A 368 2.42 41.18 1.49
CA ASP A 368 1.03 40.78 1.22
C ASP A 368 0.19 40.54 2.48
N GLU A 369 0.81 40.21 3.62
CA GLU A 369 0.19 40.23 4.95
C GLU A 369 -0.04 41.66 5.47
N SER A 370 0.55 42.68 4.83
CA SER A 370 0.40 44.06 5.25
C SER A 370 -1.04 44.57 5.04
N TYR A 371 -1.52 45.45 5.92
CA TYR A 371 -2.88 46.00 5.82
C TYR A 371 -3.12 46.92 4.61
N ASN A 372 -2.05 47.28 3.89
CA ASN A 372 -2.09 48.18 2.73
C ASN A 372 -1.05 47.69 1.69
N PRO A 373 -1.28 46.52 1.07
CA PRO A 373 -0.32 45.94 0.14
C PRO A 373 -0.33 46.72 -1.19
N PRO A 374 0.74 46.57 -2.00
CA PRO A 374 0.72 46.96 -3.40
C PRO A 374 -0.44 46.29 -4.15
N GLU A 375 -0.98 46.96 -5.16
CA GLU A 375 -2.21 46.52 -5.84
C GLU A 375 -2.01 45.23 -6.66
N GLU A 376 -0.76 44.90 -6.97
CA GLU A 376 -0.30 43.64 -7.58
C GLU A 376 -0.57 42.40 -6.71
N TYR A 377 -0.77 42.55 -5.40
CA TYR A 377 -1.08 41.44 -4.48
C TYR A 377 -2.59 41.24 -4.27
N LEU A 378 -3.45 42.12 -4.78
CA LEU A 378 -4.90 41.98 -4.62
C LEU A 378 -5.44 41.01 -5.67
N LEU A 379 -6.00 39.89 -5.21
CA LEU A 379 -6.61 38.89 -6.08
C LEU A 379 -7.71 39.51 -6.95
N THR A 380 -7.75 39.11 -8.22
CA THR A 380 -8.89 39.38 -9.10
C THR A 380 -10.13 38.62 -8.62
N GLU A 381 -11.32 39.04 -9.07
CA GLU A 381 -12.58 38.36 -8.73
C GLU A 381 -12.59 36.89 -9.19
N GLU A 382 -11.91 36.56 -10.30
CA GLU A 382 -11.75 35.17 -10.78
C GLU A 382 -10.79 34.34 -9.93
N GLU A 383 -9.69 34.92 -9.44
CA GLU A 383 -8.74 34.23 -8.56
C GLU A 383 -9.31 34.04 -7.17
N ARG A 384 -10.05 35.04 -6.66
CA ARG A 384 -10.79 34.91 -5.41
C ARG A 384 -11.85 33.80 -5.49
N ALA A 385 -12.58 33.70 -6.60
CA ALA A 385 -13.55 32.62 -6.79
C ALA A 385 -12.89 31.22 -6.87
N LYS A 386 -11.65 31.11 -7.37
CA LYS A 386 -10.87 29.87 -7.31
C LYS A 386 -10.45 29.54 -5.87
N TRP A 387 -9.86 30.50 -5.17
CA TRP A 387 -9.42 30.35 -3.78
C TRP A 387 -10.59 30.01 -2.82
N GLU A 388 -11.78 30.58 -3.02
CA GLU A 388 -12.98 30.24 -2.24
C GLU A 388 -13.51 28.83 -2.55
N ASN A 389 -13.18 28.27 -3.73
CA ASN A 389 -13.54 26.92 -4.19
C ASN A 389 -12.45 25.85 -3.93
N GLU A 390 -11.21 26.26 -3.63
CA GLU A 390 -10.11 25.36 -3.24
C GLU A 390 -10.27 24.91 -1.78
N ASP A 391 -9.95 23.65 -1.48
CA ASP A 391 -10.04 23.12 -0.11
C ASP A 391 -8.99 23.78 0.81
N PRO A 392 -9.30 24.09 2.09
CA PRO A 392 -8.41 24.86 2.96
C PRO A 392 -6.99 24.32 3.20
N ILE A 393 -6.74 23.05 2.87
CA ILE A 393 -5.43 22.39 3.02
C ILE A 393 -4.53 22.60 1.78
N ASP A 394 -5.12 22.71 0.59
CA ASP A 394 -4.40 22.83 -0.68
C ASP A 394 -4.13 24.29 -1.10
N ARG A 395 -4.68 25.27 -0.38
CA ARG A 395 -4.52 26.71 -0.66
C ARG A 395 -3.09 27.18 -0.41
N GLU A 396 -2.53 27.96 -1.34
CA GLU A 396 -1.22 28.60 -1.17
C GLU A 396 -1.17 29.64 -0.03
N ARG A 397 -2.33 30.17 0.38
CA ARG A 397 -2.48 31.15 1.47
C ARG A 397 -3.73 30.87 2.30
N ASN A 398 -3.61 30.98 3.62
CA ASN A 398 -4.72 30.88 4.56
C ASN A 398 -5.66 32.11 4.53
N PHE A 399 -5.15 33.26 4.07
CA PHE A 399 -5.87 34.54 4.03
C PHE A 399 -6.00 35.08 2.60
N VAL A 400 -7.01 35.94 2.39
CA VAL A 400 -7.12 36.78 1.19
C VAL A 400 -6.51 38.15 1.50
N PRO A 401 -5.48 38.62 0.78
CA PRO A 401 -4.89 39.95 0.98
C PRO A 401 -5.90 41.06 0.69
N GLN A 402 -5.99 42.06 1.57
CA GLN A 402 -6.96 43.15 1.51
C GLN A 402 -6.32 44.50 1.83
N LYS A 403 -6.72 45.54 1.08
CA LYS A 403 -6.14 46.89 1.16
C LYS A 403 -7.04 47.86 1.92
N TYR A 404 -6.65 48.19 3.15
CA TYR A 404 -7.33 49.15 4.02
C TYR A 404 -6.65 50.53 3.97
N LYS A 405 -7.45 51.59 3.78
CA LYS A 405 -6.92 52.97 3.61
C LYS A 405 -6.34 53.59 4.89
N SER A 406 -6.51 52.95 6.04
CA SER A 406 -5.97 53.38 7.33
C SER A 406 -6.04 52.25 8.37
N LEU A 407 -5.08 52.22 9.31
CA LEU A 407 -4.99 51.16 10.34
C LEU A 407 -6.29 50.97 11.15
N ARG A 408 -7.04 52.07 11.40
CA ARG A 408 -8.35 52.05 12.07
C ARG A 408 -9.49 51.34 11.30
N GLN A 409 -9.23 50.89 10.07
CA GLN A 409 -10.19 50.15 9.24
C GLN A 409 -9.84 48.66 9.10
N VAL A 410 -8.74 48.22 9.72
CA VAL A 410 -8.33 46.82 9.74
C VAL A 410 -9.28 46.06 10.69
N PRO A 411 -9.99 45.02 10.22
CA PRO A 411 -10.84 44.20 11.07
C PRO A 411 -9.99 43.29 11.98
N GLY A 412 -10.60 42.76 13.04
CA GLY A 412 -10.03 41.62 13.75
C GLY A 412 -10.02 40.40 12.83
N TYR A 413 -8.86 39.78 12.63
CA TYR A 413 -8.71 38.60 11.78
C TYR A 413 -9.30 37.38 12.50
N GLN A 414 -10.33 36.75 11.91
CA GLN A 414 -11.15 35.73 12.58
C GLN A 414 -10.41 34.39 12.71
N ASP A 415 -9.70 33.98 11.67
CA ASP A 415 -8.96 32.71 11.64
C ASP A 415 -7.65 32.74 12.44
N SER A 416 -7.28 33.86 13.08
CA SER A 416 -6.04 33.97 13.86
C SER A 416 -5.92 32.94 14.99
N VAL A 417 -7.04 32.52 15.59
CA VAL A 417 -7.06 31.44 16.60
C VAL A 417 -6.89 30.08 15.94
N ARG A 418 -7.51 29.90 14.77
CA ARG A 418 -7.46 28.66 13.99
C ARG A 418 -6.03 28.39 13.50
N GLU A 419 -5.36 29.35 12.89
CA GLU A 419 -3.97 29.22 12.43
C GLU A 419 -3.00 28.89 13.56
N ARG A 420 -3.22 29.47 14.76
CA ARG A 420 -2.38 29.17 15.94
C ARG A 420 -2.63 27.77 16.48
N PHE A 421 -3.88 27.29 16.42
CA PHE A 421 -4.24 25.92 16.77
C PHE A 421 -3.67 24.92 15.74
N GLU A 422 -3.88 25.14 14.44
CA GLU A 422 -3.32 24.31 13.36
C GLU A 422 -1.79 24.28 13.44
N ARG A 423 -1.12 25.42 13.63
CA ARG A 423 0.33 25.47 13.84
C ARG A 423 0.78 24.73 15.09
N SER A 424 -0.06 24.60 16.12
CA SER A 424 0.24 23.79 17.30
C SER A 424 0.12 22.28 17.01
N LEU A 425 -0.89 21.86 16.22
CA LEU A 425 -1.00 20.49 15.72
C LEU A 425 0.25 20.13 14.88
N ASP A 426 0.71 21.05 14.02
CA ASP A 426 1.96 20.91 13.24
C ASP A 426 3.24 20.79 14.09
N LEU A 427 3.21 21.13 15.39
CA LEU A 427 4.37 20.94 16.26
C LEU A 427 4.49 19.51 16.79
N TYR A 428 3.38 18.81 17.06
CA TYR A 428 3.38 17.51 17.74
C TYR A 428 2.76 16.34 16.95
N LEU A 429 1.86 16.59 16.00
CA LEU A 429 1.27 15.55 15.13
C LEU A 429 2.02 15.37 13.81
N ALA A 430 2.58 16.44 13.24
CA ALA A 430 3.20 16.38 11.92
C ALA A 430 4.61 15.72 11.96
N PRO A 431 4.86 14.64 11.18
CA PRO A 431 6.15 13.94 11.19
C PRO A 431 7.26 14.81 10.57
N ARG A 432 8.31 15.07 11.34
CA ARG A 432 9.42 15.94 10.94
C ARG A 432 10.44 15.19 10.08
N LEU A 433 10.69 15.66 8.86
CA LEU A 433 11.61 15.04 7.90
C LEU A 433 12.66 16.05 7.41
N ARG A 434 13.96 15.70 7.55
CA ARG A 434 15.08 16.48 7.03
C ARG A 434 15.14 16.35 5.50
N LYS A 435 14.57 17.33 4.78
CA LYS A 435 14.55 17.37 3.30
C LYS A 435 15.63 18.30 2.76
N ASN A 436 16.56 17.77 1.96
CA ASN A 436 17.56 18.55 1.26
C ASN A 436 16.92 19.27 0.06
N LYS A 437 16.52 20.55 0.23
CA LYS A 437 15.98 21.36 -0.87
C LYS A 437 17.11 21.71 -1.85
N LEU A 438 16.97 21.25 -3.10
CA LEU A 438 17.93 21.51 -4.17
C LEU A 438 17.80 22.96 -4.67
N ASN A 439 18.48 23.88 -4.01
CA ASN A 439 18.66 25.27 -4.46
C ASN A 439 19.74 25.30 -5.56
N ILE A 440 19.40 24.76 -6.74
CA ILE A 440 20.32 24.57 -7.88
C ILE A 440 19.69 25.23 -9.11
N ASP A 441 20.50 25.98 -9.88
CA ASP A 441 20.05 26.60 -11.12
C ASP A 441 19.65 25.54 -12.16
N PRO A 442 18.50 25.70 -12.85
CA PRO A 442 18.01 24.66 -13.77
C PRO A 442 18.93 24.43 -14.97
N GLU A 443 19.79 25.40 -15.31
CA GLU A 443 20.77 25.26 -16.40
C GLU A 443 21.89 24.26 -16.06
N SER A 444 22.32 24.15 -14.79
CA SER A 444 23.38 23.20 -14.40
C SER A 444 22.90 21.74 -14.32
N LEU A 445 21.60 21.50 -14.54
CA LEU A 445 21.04 20.16 -14.73
C LEU A 445 21.22 19.65 -16.18
N ILE A 446 21.61 20.54 -17.11
CA ILE A 446 21.87 20.21 -18.51
C ILE A 446 23.32 19.72 -18.63
N PRO A 447 23.57 18.53 -19.21
CA PRO A 447 24.94 18.04 -19.37
C PRO A 447 25.72 18.90 -20.37
N GLU A 448 27.00 19.16 -20.07
CA GLU A 448 27.93 19.80 -21.00
C GLU A 448 28.09 18.96 -22.27
N LEU A 449 27.61 19.48 -23.40
CA LEU A 449 27.69 18.83 -24.71
C LEU A 449 28.16 19.85 -25.76
N PRO A 450 28.96 19.44 -26.77
CA PRO A 450 29.36 20.32 -27.87
C PRO A 450 28.16 20.95 -28.58
N SER A 451 28.29 22.20 -29.03
CA SER A 451 27.15 22.90 -29.60
C SER A 451 26.72 22.28 -30.94
N PRO A 452 25.41 22.20 -31.26
CA PRO A 452 24.96 21.75 -32.57
C PRO A 452 25.43 22.60 -33.75
N LYS A 453 26.11 23.75 -33.55
CA LYS A 453 26.70 24.52 -34.66
C LYS A 453 27.98 23.85 -35.17
N ASP A 454 28.74 23.23 -34.27
CA ASP A 454 30.06 22.65 -34.53
C ASP A 454 29.96 21.25 -35.13
N LEU A 455 28.85 20.56 -34.85
CA LEU A 455 28.54 19.19 -35.28
C LEU A 455 27.84 19.11 -36.66
N ARG A 456 28.08 20.08 -37.53
CA ARG A 456 27.56 20.14 -38.92
C ARG A 456 28.36 19.20 -39.85
N PRO A 457 27.76 18.66 -40.93
CA PRO A 457 26.40 18.90 -41.43
C PRO A 457 25.33 17.96 -40.85
N PHE A 458 24.09 18.43 -40.76
CA PHE A 458 22.88 17.65 -40.46
C PHE A 458 21.65 18.35 -41.05
N PRO A 459 20.56 17.64 -41.37
CA PRO A 459 19.38 18.24 -41.96
C PRO A 459 18.60 19.10 -40.96
N ILE A 460 18.09 20.25 -41.42
CA ILE A 460 17.37 21.25 -40.61
C ILE A 460 16.01 21.68 -41.15
N ARG A 461 15.72 21.44 -42.44
CA ARG A 461 14.51 21.89 -43.14
C ARG A 461 14.04 20.89 -44.19
N CYS A 462 12.75 20.90 -44.49
CA CYS A 462 12.21 20.21 -45.66
C CYS A 462 12.61 20.96 -46.94
N SER A 463 12.91 20.26 -48.03
CA SER A 463 13.26 20.85 -49.33
C SER A 463 12.41 20.32 -50.50
N THR A 464 12.06 19.03 -50.52
CA THR A 464 11.11 18.47 -51.50
C THR A 464 10.06 17.64 -50.78
N ILE A 465 8.83 17.66 -51.31
CA ILE A 465 7.70 16.85 -50.88
C ILE A 465 7.30 15.99 -52.08
N TYR A 466 7.17 14.69 -51.85
CA TYR A 466 6.75 13.71 -52.86
C TYR A 466 5.25 13.50 -52.70
N GLU A 467 4.46 14.21 -53.49
CA GLU A 467 3.00 14.19 -53.44
C GLU A 467 2.42 13.31 -54.55
N GLY A 468 1.31 12.61 -54.25
CA GLY A 468 0.53 11.86 -55.24
C GLY A 468 0.03 10.49 -54.79
N HIS A 469 0.53 9.94 -53.67
CA HIS A 469 -0.10 8.80 -53.00
C HIS A 469 -1.45 9.21 -52.40
N THR A 470 -2.45 8.32 -52.46
CA THR A 470 -3.80 8.58 -51.93
C THR A 470 -4.04 8.01 -50.54
N GLY A 471 -3.09 7.22 -50.01
CA GLY A 471 -3.09 6.69 -48.66
C GLY A 471 -1.72 6.87 -47.98
N LYS A 472 -1.67 6.67 -46.66
CA LYS A 472 -0.44 6.75 -45.85
C LYS A 472 0.72 5.97 -46.50
N ILE A 473 1.93 6.51 -46.43
CA ILE A 473 3.14 5.84 -46.91
C ILE A 473 3.74 5.07 -45.72
N ARG A 474 3.77 3.73 -45.79
CA ARG A 474 4.28 2.90 -44.69
C ARG A 474 5.79 2.79 -44.64
N THR A 475 6.45 2.93 -45.78
CA THR A 475 7.85 2.55 -45.95
C THR A 475 8.52 3.32 -47.09
N VAL A 476 9.81 3.61 -46.93
CA VAL A 476 10.61 4.40 -47.87
C VAL A 476 12.03 3.83 -47.95
N ALA A 477 12.56 3.69 -49.18
CA ALA A 477 13.91 3.17 -49.42
C ALA A 477 14.64 3.98 -50.50
N VAL A 478 15.90 4.34 -50.23
CA VAL A 478 16.77 5.03 -51.20
C VAL A 478 17.61 3.99 -51.93
N ASN A 479 17.76 4.14 -53.24
CA ASN A 479 18.66 3.32 -54.06
C ASN A 479 20.13 3.52 -53.64
N PRO A 480 21.03 2.52 -53.71
CA PRO A 480 22.44 2.65 -53.37
C PRO A 480 23.19 3.82 -54.04
N GLN A 481 22.77 4.23 -55.25
CA GLN A 481 23.32 5.38 -55.97
C GLN A 481 22.89 6.74 -55.38
N GLY A 482 21.81 6.77 -54.58
CA GLY A 482 21.27 7.98 -53.95
C GLY A 482 20.24 8.76 -54.79
N ILE A 483 20.17 8.51 -56.10
CA ILE A 483 19.37 9.30 -57.07
C ILE A 483 17.87 9.02 -56.97
N TRP A 484 17.49 7.79 -56.60
CA TRP A 484 16.13 7.29 -56.68
C TRP A 484 15.55 6.95 -55.30
N LEU A 485 14.36 7.48 -55.02
CA LEU A 485 13.57 7.17 -53.83
C LEU A 485 12.44 6.22 -54.22
N ALA A 486 12.25 5.11 -53.50
CA ALA A 486 11.06 4.28 -53.59
C ALA A 486 10.15 4.49 -52.39
N THR A 487 8.83 4.48 -52.59
CA THR A 487 7.81 4.58 -51.54
C THR A 487 6.72 3.51 -51.70
N GLY A 488 6.23 2.98 -50.58
CA GLY A 488 5.14 2.00 -50.52
C GLY A 488 3.97 2.51 -49.68
N SER A 489 2.76 2.44 -50.20
CA SER A 489 1.55 3.05 -49.60
C SER A 489 0.39 2.07 -49.44
N ASP A 490 -0.52 2.40 -48.54
CA ASP A 490 -1.83 1.76 -48.41
C ASP A 490 -2.70 1.88 -49.68
N ASP A 491 -2.35 2.77 -50.63
CA ASP A 491 -2.98 2.84 -51.96
C ASP A 491 -2.65 1.65 -52.88
N GLY A 492 -1.87 0.68 -52.39
CA GLY A 492 -1.50 -0.54 -53.11
C GLY A 492 -0.45 -0.33 -54.21
N SER A 493 0.06 0.90 -54.36
CA SER A 493 1.11 1.22 -55.32
C SER A 493 2.49 1.38 -54.70
N VAL A 494 3.49 0.93 -55.45
CA VAL A 494 4.89 1.31 -55.27
C VAL A 494 5.21 2.40 -56.28
N ARG A 495 5.86 3.46 -55.82
CA ARG A 495 6.25 4.60 -56.67
C ARG A 495 7.74 4.85 -56.53
N ILE A 496 8.36 5.31 -57.61
CA ILE A 496 9.76 5.72 -57.62
C ILE A 496 9.83 7.18 -58.06
N TRP A 497 10.68 7.94 -57.37
CA TRP A 497 10.81 9.38 -57.50
C TRP A 497 12.27 9.78 -57.70
N GLU A 498 12.48 10.85 -58.46
CA GLU A 498 13.75 11.57 -58.56
C GLU A 498 13.95 12.43 -57.30
N VAL A 499 15.05 12.20 -56.57
CA VAL A 499 15.28 12.78 -55.24
C VAL A 499 15.32 14.32 -55.22
N LEU A 500 15.93 14.95 -56.22
CA LEU A 500 16.16 16.39 -56.22
C LEU A 500 14.94 17.21 -56.68
N THR A 501 14.02 16.61 -57.44
CA THR A 501 12.91 17.32 -58.09
C THR A 501 11.55 17.00 -57.47
N GLY A 502 11.44 15.89 -56.74
CA GLY A 502 10.14 15.36 -56.29
C GLY A 502 9.34 14.67 -57.41
N ARG A 503 9.88 14.57 -58.63
CA ARG A 503 9.16 14.01 -59.79
C ARG A 503 8.95 12.50 -59.64
N GLN A 504 7.71 12.05 -59.77
CA GLN A 504 7.42 10.63 -59.95
C GLN A 504 7.90 10.14 -61.34
N VAL A 505 8.69 9.08 -61.37
CA VAL A 505 9.21 8.46 -62.60
C VAL A 505 8.63 7.08 -62.91
N PHE A 506 8.14 6.35 -61.89
CA PHE A 506 7.56 5.01 -62.06
C PHE A 506 6.36 4.79 -61.13
N LYS A 507 5.44 3.89 -61.53
CA LYS A 507 4.35 3.35 -60.71
C LYS A 507 4.14 1.87 -61.02
N ALA A 508 4.11 1.02 -60.00
CA ALA A 508 3.58 -0.34 -60.07
C ALA A 508 2.39 -0.47 -59.10
N GLN A 509 1.29 -1.09 -59.53
CA GLN A 509 0.07 -1.28 -58.72
C GLN A 509 0.02 -2.74 -58.23
N ILE A 510 0.77 -3.04 -57.17
CA ILE A 510 0.98 -4.41 -56.67
C ILE A 510 -0.31 -5.02 -56.10
N ILE A 511 -1.13 -4.19 -55.45
CA ILE A 511 -2.42 -4.61 -54.86
C ILE A 511 -3.56 -3.83 -55.53
N ASN A 512 -4.55 -4.56 -56.04
CA ASN A 512 -5.82 -4.00 -56.48
C ASN A 512 -6.80 -4.00 -55.30
N LYS A 513 -6.95 -2.84 -54.64
CA LYS A 513 -7.78 -2.69 -53.42
C LYS A 513 -9.26 -3.07 -53.59
N GLU A 514 -9.78 -3.05 -54.81
CA GLU A 514 -11.13 -3.52 -55.15
C GLU A 514 -11.31 -5.05 -54.94
N HIS A 515 -10.22 -5.82 -55.09
CA HIS A 515 -10.24 -7.29 -55.04
C HIS A 515 -9.62 -7.83 -53.74
N ASN A 516 -8.70 -7.07 -53.13
CA ASN A 516 -8.07 -7.43 -51.86
C ASN A 516 -7.90 -6.17 -50.99
N GLY A 517 -8.85 -5.98 -50.07
CA GLY A 517 -8.91 -4.81 -49.19
C GLY A 517 -7.96 -4.89 -48.00
N GLU A 518 -7.60 -6.10 -47.55
CA GLU A 518 -6.85 -6.33 -46.30
C GLU A 518 -5.33 -6.19 -46.49
N ASP A 519 -4.78 -6.63 -47.63
CA ASP A 519 -3.34 -6.56 -47.85
C ASP A 519 -2.84 -5.13 -48.10
N HIS A 520 -1.65 -4.83 -47.59
CA HIS A 520 -0.96 -3.55 -47.76
C HIS A 520 0.52 -3.79 -48.08
N ILE A 521 1.19 -2.76 -48.64
CA ILE A 521 2.66 -2.76 -48.78
C ILE A 521 3.26 -2.36 -47.42
N GLU A 522 3.88 -3.32 -46.72
CA GLU A 522 4.37 -3.12 -45.34
C GLU A 522 5.83 -2.67 -45.27
N SER A 523 6.68 -3.16 -46.18
CA SER A 523 8.11 -2.86 -46.20
C SER A 523 8.66 -2.95 -47.62
N ILE A 524 9.53 -2.03 -48.00
CA ILE A 524 10.30 -2.09 -49.25
C ILE A 524 11.79 -1.89 -48.95
N GLU A 525 12.67 -2.51 -49.74
CA GLU A 525 14.10 -2.27 -49.64
C GLU A 525 14.81 -2.55 -50.98
N TRP A 526 15.65 -1.60 -51.40
CA TRP A 526 16.52 -1.79 -52.56
C TRP A 526 17.60 -2.83 -52.24
N HIS A 527 17.93 -3.65 -53.24
CA HIS A 527 19.11 -4.49 -53.20
C HIS A 527 20.36 -3.59 -53.03
N PRO A 528 21.33 -3.97 -52.16
CA PRO A 528 22.41 -3.06 -51.73
C PRO A 528 23.51 -2.83 -52.78
N ASP A 529 23.54 -3.66 -53.82
CA ASP A 529 24.45 -3.58 -54.96
C ASP A 529 23.92 -2.56 -55.99
N SER A 530 24.76 -1.64 -56.48
CA SER A 530 24.32 -0.55 -57.36
C SER A 530 23.89 -0.99 -58.75
N ASP A 531 24.35 -2.16 -59.18
CA ASP A 531 24.41 -2.53 -60.61
C ASP A 531 23.26 -3.47 -61.03
N THR A 532 22.33 -3.78 -60.13
CA THR A 532 21.22 -4.70 -60.39
C THR A 532 19.84 -4.04 -60.49
N GLY A 533 19.67 -2.84 -59.92
CA GLY A 533 18.38 -2.14 -59.91
C GLY A 533 17.21 -2.88 -59.22
N ILE A 534 17.47 -3.95 -58.45
CA ILE A 534 16.42 -4.79 -57.85
C ILE A 534 15.79 -4.06 -56.65
N LEU A 535 14.45 -4.00 -56.62
CA LEU A 535 13.65 -3.53 -55.50
C LEU A 535 12.81 -4.68 -54.93
N ALA A 536 12.98 -4.99 -53.64
CA ALA A 536 12.11 -5.94 -52.95
C ALA A 536 10.93 -5.22 -52.30
N VAL A 537 9.74 -5.81 -52.41
CA VAL A 537 8.46 -5.27 -51.92
C VAL A 537 7.70 -6.35 -51.17
N CYS A 538 7.46 -6.14 -49.87
CA CYS A 538 6.61 -7.01 -49.07
C CYS A 538 5.16 -6.48 -49.09
N ALA A 539 4.25 -7.31 -49.61
CA ALA A 539 2.83 -6.99 -49.71
C ALA A 539 2.02 -8.24 -49.32
N GLY A 540 1.29 -8.13 -48.19
CA GLY A 540 0.57 -9.26 -47.62
C GLY A 540 1.48 -10.44 -47.26
N GLU A 541 1.07 -11.65 -47.66
CA GLU A 541 1.87 -12.88 -47.50
C GLU A 541 2.97 -13.07 -48.58
N SER A 542 3.13 -12.12 -49.51
CA SER A 542 4.03 -12.26 -50.66
C SER A 542 5.16 -11.22 -50.68
N ILE A 543 6.33 -11.64 -51.15
CA ILE A 543 7.46 -10.77 -51.46
C ILE A 543 7.61 -10.72 -52.98
N TYR A 544 7.61 -9.53 -53.54
CA TYR A 544 7.76 -9.28 -54.97
C TYR A 544 9.16 -8.70 -55.21
N LEU A 545 9.91 -9.28 -56.15
CA LEU A 545 11.17 -8.71 -56.64
C LEU A 545 10.90 -8.01 -57.96
N LEU A 546 11.07 -6.68 -57.98
CA LEU A 546 10.88 -5.83 -59.15
C LEU A 546 12.22 -5.38 -59.73
N VAL A 547 12.26 -5.23 -61.06
CA VAL A 547 13.34 -4.55 -61.79
C VAL A 547 12.70 -3.48 -62.67
N PRO A 548 12.55 -2.23 -62.16
CA PRO A 548 11.78 -1.19 -62.84
C PRO A 548 12.54 -0.64 -64.08
N PRO A 549 11.83 -0.33 -65.18
CA PRO A 549 12.39 0.11 -66.45
C PRO A 549 12.80 1.59 -66.41
N ILE A 550 13.78 1.92 -65.57
CA ILE A 550 14.28 3.28 -65.32
C ILE A 550 15.81 3.38 -65.34
N PHE A 551 16.53 2.27 -65.48
CA PHE A 551 17.99 2.23 -65.39
C PHE A 551 18.69 1.99 -66.74
N GLY A 552 17.96 1.48 -67.73
CA GLY A 552 18.51 1.09 -69.03
C GLY A 552 18.99 -0.36 -69.03
N PHE A 553 19.32 -0.84 -70.23
CA PHE A 553 19.46 -2.27 -70.52
C PHE A 553 20.46 -2.99 -69.60
N ASP A 554 21.65 -2.43 -69.39
CA ASP A 554 22.73 -3.15 -68.71
C ASP A 554 22.39 -3.47 -67.24
N ILE A 555 21.97 -2.47 -66.47
CA ILE A 555 21.58 -2.63 -65.06
C ILE A 555 20.33 -3.53 -64.94
N GLU A 556 19.32 -3.31 -65.78
CA GLU A 556 18.08 -4.08 -65.71
C GLU A 556 18.26 -5.54 -66.12
N ASN A 557 19.11 -5.81 -67.12
CA ASN A 557 19.44 -7.16 -67.55
C ASN A 557 20.28 -7.87 -66.49
N THR A 558 21.27 -7.20 -65.89
CA THR A 558 22.04 -7.74 -64.76
C THR A 558 21.15 -8.05 -63.55
N GLY A 559 20.15 -7.22 -63.26
CA GLY A 559 19.11 -7.50 -62.26
C GLY A 559 18.28 -8.74 -62.59
N LYS A 560 17.69 -8.77 -63.79
CA LYS A 560 16.83 -9.87 -64.27
C LYS A 560 17.57 -11.21 -64.30
N LEU A 561 18.76 -11.27 -64.90
CA LEU A 561 19.63 -12.46 -64.93
C LEU A 561 19.99 -12.96 -63.52
N ARG A 562 20.23 -12.06 -62.56
CA ARG A 562 20.56 -12.44 -61.17
C ARG A 562 19.35 -13.01 -60.44
N ILE A 563 18.13 -12.50 -60.70
CA ILE A 563 16.88 -13.11 -60.21
C ILE A 563 16.64 -14.46 -60.91
N GLU A 564 16.81 -14.54 -62.23
CA GLU A 564 16.56 -15.73 -63.03
C GLU A 564 17.55 -16.87 -62.74
N SER A 565 18.78 -16.57 -62.27
CA SER A 565 19.83 -17.55 -62.00
C SER A 565 19.46 -18.71 -61.04
N GLY A 566 18.44 -18.54 -60.20
CA GLY A 566 17.91 -19.62 -59.36
C GLY A 566 17.01 -20.63 -60.11
N TRP A 567 16.37 -20.22 -61.22
CA TRP A 567 15.50 -21.07 -62.04
C TRP A 567 16.35 -22.04 -62.89
N GLY A 568 16.76 -23.14 -62.26
CA GLY A 568 17.73 -24.07 -62.83
C GLY A 568 18.67 -24.67 -61.78
N TYR A 569 18.64 -24.16 -60.53
CA TYR A 569 19.29 -24.81 -59.38
C TYR A 569 18.47 -26.04 -58.94
N ASP A 570 18.44 -27.04 -59.81
CA ASP A 570 17.74 -28.31 -59.56
C ASP A 570 18.47 -29.11 -58.46
N LYS A 571 17.76 -29.95 -57.72
CA LYS A 571 18.26 -30.62 -56.49
C LYS A 571 19.18 -31.83 -56.79
N PHE A 572 20.06 -31.70 -57.79
CA PHE A 572 21.11 -32.66 -58.13
C PHE A 572 22.04 -32.89 -56.93
N GLY A 573 21.89 -34.06 -56.29
CA GLY A 573 22.66 -34.47 -55.12
C GLY A 573 21.85 -34.95 -53.91
N ASN A 574 20.51 -34.83 -53.90
CA ASN A 574 19.69 -35.26 -52.76
C ASN A 574 18.42 -36.09 -53.09
N LYS A 575 18.35 -36.66 -54.30
CA LYS A 575 17.54 -37.87 -54.55
C LYS A 575 18.49 -39.06 -54.64
N LYS A 576 18.45 -39.97 -53.66
CA LYS A 576 18.90 -41.36 -53.90
C LYS A 576 17.99 -41.93 -54.99
N GLN A 577 18.54 -42.57 -56.01
CA GLN A 577 17.76 -43.37 -56.93
C GLN A 577 17.36 -44.67 -56.22
N GLU A 578 16.07 -44.84 -55.94
CA GLU A 578 15.52 -46.18 -55.82
C GLU A 578 15.31 -46.71 -57.23
N MET A 579 16.21 -47.59 -57.69
CA MET A 579 15.88 -48.52 -58.76
C MET A 579 14.95 -49.57 -58.18
N LYS A 580 13.73 -49.69 -58.71
CA LYS A 580 12.95 -50.93 -58.67
C LYS A 580 12.82 -51.47 -60.08
N VAL A 581 12.96 -52.80 -60.21
CA VAL A 581 12.98 -53.54 -61.46
C VAL A 581 12.04 -54.73 -61.29
N GLY A 582 10.98 -54.79 -62.12
CA GLY A 582 9.88 -55.73 -61.97
C GLY A 582 8.96 -55.39 -60.78
N GLY A 583 7.70 -55.83 -60.78
CA GLY A 583 6.94 -56.53 -61.83
C GLY A 583 5.44 -56.36 -61.59
N ASP A 584 4.62 -56.87 -62.49
CA ASP A 584 3.15 -56.88 -62.42
C ASP A 584 2.67 -57.67 -61.17
N GLU A 585 1.54 -57.38 -60.51
CA GLU A 585 0.18 -57.71 -60.94
C GLU A 585 -0.92 -56.98 -60.12
N GLU A 586 -2.02 -56.68 -60.81
CA GLU A 586 -3.46 -56.69 -60.46
C GLU A 586 -4.08 -56.19 -59.12
N GLU A 587 -5.24 -55.54 -59.32
CA GLU A 587 -6.44 -55.33 -58.47
C GLU A 587 -6.34 -54.76 -57.03
N GLY A 588 -7.29 -53.86 -56.74
CA GLY A 588 -7.58 -53.35 -55.39
C GLY A 588 -9.06 -53.01 -55.25
N ASP A 589 -9.70 -53.60 -54.24
CA ASP A 589 -11.08 -53.33 -53.81
C ASP A 589 -11.12 -53.07 -52.28
N GLY A 590 -12.24 -52.56 -51.78
CA GLY A 590 -12.39 -51.85 -50.51
C GLY A 590 -11.95 -52.54 -49.21
N GLY A 591 -11.79 -51.71 -48.17
CA GLY A 591 -11.52 -52.16 -46.80
C GLY A 591 -11.13 -51.01 -45.87
N GLU A 592 -12.03 -50.69 -44.95
CA GLU A 592 -11.97 -49.67 -43.90
C GLU A 592 -10.70 -49.75 -43.01
N GLU A 593 -10.15 -48.60 -42.59
CA GLU A 593 -9.13 -48.48 -41.54
C GLU A 593 -9.75 -47.93 -40.24
N GLU A 594 -9.47 -48.54 -39.08
CA GLU A 594 -9.57 -47.87 -37.78
C GLU A 594 -8.44 -48.34 -36.82
N GLU A 595 -7.92 -47.40 -36.02
CA GLU A 595 -7.07 -47.55 -34.82
C GLU A 595 -5.91 -48.59 -34.82
N GLY A 596 -4.65 -48.11 -34.92
CA GLY A 596 -3.46 -48.98 -34.87
C GLY A 596 -2.13 -48.27 -34.58
N ALA A 597 -2.02 -47.55 -33.47
CA ALA A 597 -0.84 -46.72 -33.16
C ALA A 597 0.45 -47.53 -32.90
N THR A 598 1.38 -47.54 -33.86
CA THR A 598 2.77 -48.01 -33.67
C THR A 598 3.80 -47.03 -34.22
N SER A 599 4.96 -46.93 -33.55
CA SER A 599 5.99 -45.93 -33.85
C SER A 599 6.92 -46.38 -34.99
N SER A 600 6.90 -45.65 -36.11
CA SER A 600 7.93 -45.75 -37.15
C SER A 600 8.53 -44.38 -37.48
N SER A 601 9.86 -44.30 -37.48
CA SER A 601 10.62 -43.06 -37.68
C SER A 601 10.76 -42.70 -39.17
N ALA A 602 9.64 -42.46 -39.85
CA ALA A 602 9.62 -42.01 -41.23
C ALA A 602 10.45 -40.72 -41.40
N ALA A 603 11.38 -40.72 -42.35
CA ALA A 603 12.28 -39.59 -42.59
C ALA A 603 11.49 -38.35 -43.04
N ALA A 604 11.30 -37.39 -42.12
CA ALA A 604 10.38 -36.27 -42.32
C ALA A 604 10.73 -35.45 -43.57
N VAL A 605 9.88 -35.55 -44.59
CA VAL A 605 9.93 -34.73 -45.81
C VAL A 605 9.92 -33.27 -45.38
N LYS A 606 11.00 -32.53 -45.71
CA LYS A 606 11.16 -31.12 -45.32
C LYS A 606 10.05 -30.29 -45.97
N LYS A 607 9.00 -29.97 -45.21
CA LYS A 607 7.86 -29.16 -45.67
C LYS A 607 8.36 -27.78 -46.10
N ASP A 608 8.33 -27.50 -47.41
CA ASP A 608 8.83 -26.23 -47.97
C ASP A 608 8.16 -25.02 -47.29
N VAL A 609 8.98 -24.06 -46.87
CA VAL A 609 8.59 -23.01 -45.91
C VAL A 609 7.97 -21.80 -46.61
N ALA A 610 8.49 -21.46 -47.79
CA ALA A 610 7.94 -20.46 -48.70
C ALA A 610 8.21 -20.93 -50.15
N LYS A 611 7.29 -20.63 -51.08
CA LYS A 611 7.37 -21.04 -52.49
C LYS A 611 7.88 -19.89 -53.34
N TRP A 612 8.82 -20.16 -54.24
CA TRP A 612 9.20 -19.22 -55.31
C TRP A 612 8.31 -19.50 -56.52
N ILE A 613 7.83 -18.44 -57.18
CA ILE A 613 6.80 -18.49 -58.22
C ILE A 613 7.19 -17.52 -59.35
N ASN A 614 7.05 -17.99 -60.60
CA ASN A 614 7.22 -17.14 -61.78
C ASN A 614 6.03 -16.17 -61.94
N PRO A 615 6.27 -14.88 -62.22
CA PRO A 615 5.21 -13.88 -62.33
C PRO A 615 4.31 -14.15 -63.55
N THR A 616 3.01 -13.90 -63.40
CA THR A 616 2.05 -13.94 -64.51
C THR A 616 2.31 -12.83 -65.52
N PRO A 617 1.79 -12.91 -66.77
CA PRO A 617 1.96 -11.84 -67.76
C PRO A 617 1.46 -10.46 -67.28
N THR A 618 0.40 -10.42 -66.47
CA THR A 618 -0.09 -9.17 -65.87
C THR A 618 0.84 -8.60 -64.79
N GLN A 619 1.56 -9.45 -64.06
CA GLN A 619 2.57 -9.06 -63.07
C GLN A 619 3.89 -8.65 -63.75
N GLN A 620 4.27 -9.30 -64.85
CA GLN A 620 5.43 -8.91 -65.67
C GLN A 620 5.26 -7.50 -66.27
N LEU A 621 4.05 -7.13 -66.70
CA LEU A 621 3.74 -5.75 -67.12
C LEU A 621 3.92 -4.72 -65.98
N GLN A 622 3.83 -5.13 -64.72
CA GLN A 622 4.13 -4.30 -63.54
C GLN A 622 5.62 -4.34 -63.14
N SER A 623 6.49 -4.89 -64.00
CA SER A 623 7.94 -5.04 -63.79
C SER A 623 8.33 -5.97 -62.63
N ILE A 624 7.45 -6.91 -62.26
CA ILE A 624 7.74 -7.98 -61.30
C ILE A 624 8.49 -9.10 -62.03
N SER A 625 9.64 -9.52 -61.49
CA SER A 625 10.51 -10.57 -62.05
C SER A 625 10.42 -11.90 -61.29
N ALA A 626 10.15 -11.87 -59.98
CA ALA A 626 9.90 -13.07 -59.18
C ALA A 626 8.97 -12.79 -58.00
N ILE A 627 8.25 -13.83 -57.55
CA ILE A 627 7.34 -13.77 -56.40
C ILE A 627 7.70 -14.88 -55.42
N ILE A 628 7.68 -14.57 -54.12
CA ILE A 628 7.93 -15.51 -53.04
C ILE A 628 6.72 -15.50 -52.11
N GLN A 629 5.97 -16.59 -52.10
CA GLN A 629 4.78 -16.76 -51.26
C GLN A 629 5.18 -17.39 -49.92
N CYS A 630 5.00 -16.64 -48.83
CA CYS A 630 5.10 -17.12 -47.46
C CYS A 630 3.76 -17.71 -46.98
N ARG A 631 3.65 -18.06 -45.69
CA ARG A 631 2.43 -18.65 -45.07
C ARG A 631 1.69 -17.70 -44.12
N ARG A 632 2.19 -16.47 -44.00
CA ARG A 632 1.77 -15.38 -43.09
C ARG A 632 2.28 -14.06 -43.66
N THR A 633 1.66 -12.96 -43.24
CA THR A 633 2.03 -11.61 -43.68
C THR A 633 3.46 -11.23 -43.30
N VAL A 634 4.17 -10.58 -44.23
CA VAL A 634 5.58 -10.19 -44.08
C VAL A 634 5.67 -8.70 -43.78
N LYS A 635 6.05 -8.32 -42.55
CA LYS A 635 6.01 -6.93 -42.08
C LYS A 635 7.37 -6.21 -42.12
N LYS A 636 8.48 -6.94 -42.24
CA LYS A 636 9.83 -6.39 -42.45
C LYS A 636 10.68 -7.27 -43.36
N ILE A 637 11.57 -6.63 -44.10
CA ILE A 637 12.67 -7.21 -44.88
C ILE A 637 13.98 -6.52 -44.49
N SER A 638 15.11 -7.23 -44.63
CA SER A 638 16.45 -6.66 -44.56
C SER A 638 17.43 -7.46 -45.43
N TRP A 639 18.04 -6.82 -46.43
CA TRP A 639 19.11 -7.42 -47.25
C TRP A 639 20.41 -7.59 -46.45
N HIS A 640 21.12 -8.68 -46.71
CA HIS A 640 22.52 -8.82 -46.35
C HIS A 640 23.40 -8.03 -47.34
N ARG A 641 24.48 -7.42 -46.85
CA ARG A 641 25.39 -6.52 -47.60
C ARG A 641 25.90 -7.00 -48.98
N LYS A 642 25.84 -8.31 -49.27
CA LYS A 642 26.24 -8.92 -50.56
C LYS A 642 25.09 -9.05 -51.58
N GLY A 643 23.86 -8.74 -51.20
CA GLY A 643 22.67 -8.85 -52.06
C GLY A 643 22.16 -10.26 -52.38
N ASP A 644 22.95 -11.33 -52.17
CA ASP A 644 22.47 -12.71 -52.39
C ASP A 644 21.50 -13.22 -51.31
N TYR A 645 21.61 -12.70 -50.08
CA TYR A 645 20.73 -13.07 -48.97
C TYR A 645 19.86 -11.90 -48.51
N PHE A 646 18.63 -12.20 -48.10
CA PHE A 646 17.79 -11.28 -47.33
C PHE A 646 17.00 -12.03 -46.27
N VAL A 647 16.69 -11.36 -45.17
CA VAL A 647 15.89 -11.88 -44.06
C VAL A 647 14.52 -11.20 -44.08
N THR A 648 13.48 -11.97 -43.79
CA THR A 648 12.10 -11.47 -43.67
C THR A 648 11.50 -11.83 -42.32
N VAL A 649 10.57 -11.00 -41.86
CA VAL A 649 9.88 -11.17 -40.56
C VAL A 649 8.37 -11.25 -40.76
N SER A 650 7.77 -12.33 -40.30
CA SER A 650 6.32 -12.56 -40.20
C SER A 650 5.93 -12.74 -38.72
N PRO A 651 5.49 -11.67 -38.02
CA PRO A 651 5.35 -11.70 -36.55
C PRO A 651 4.37 -12.75 -36.01
N ASP A 652 3.32 -13.04 -36.81
CA ASP A 652 2.21 -13.93 -36.46
C ASP A 652 2.50 -15.41 -36.81
N SER A 653 3.68 -15.68 -37.35
CA SER A 653 4.24 -17.00 -37.66
C SER A 653 5.08 -17.46 -36.45
N LYS A 654 4.98 -18.73 -36.04
CA LYS A 654 5.71 -19.25 -34.85
C LYS A 654 7.17 -19.57 -35.17
N ASN A 655 7.54 -20.84 -35.37
CA ASN A 655 8.93 -21.22 -35.66
C ASN A 655 9.46 -20.62 -36.97
N THR A 656 8.56 -20.30 -37.90
CA THR A 656 8.83 -19.69 -39.21
C THR A 656 8.70 -18.17 -39.21
N ALA A 657 8.80 -17.51 -38.04
CA ALA A 657 8.76 -16.05 -37.91
C ALA A 657 9.85 -15.32 -38.69
N VAL A 658 11.05 -15.90 -38.71
CA VAL A 658 12.22 -15.36 -39.42
C VAL A 658 12.60 -16.34 -40.51
N LEU A 659 12.65 -15.87 -41.74
CA LEU A 659 13.12 -16.63 -42.90
C LEU A 659 14.32 -15.95 -43.53
N ILE A 660 15.33 -16.74 -43.91
CA ILE A 660 16.44 -16.29 -44.74
C ILE A 660 16.22 -16.84 -46.14
N HIS A 661 16.20 -15.96 -47.13
CA HIS A 661 16.06 -16.26 -48.54
C HIS A 661 17.41 -16.10 -49.23
N GLN A 662 17.77 -17.04 -50.12
CA GLN A 662 18.91 -16.92 -51.02
C GLN A 662 18.44 -16.74 -52.46
N LEU A 663 18.86 -15.63 -53.08
CA LEU A 663 18.44 -15.25 -54.43
C LEU A 663 19.02 -16.18 -55.48
N SER A 664 20.33 -16.47 -55.45
CA SER A 664 21.01 -17.28 -56.47
C SER A 664 20.64 -18.78 -56.50
N LYS A 665 19.67 -19.21 -55.66
CA LYS A 665 19.27 -20.62 -55.50
C LYS A 665 17.76 -20.81 -55.28
N HIS A 666 16.99 -19.72 -55.27
CA HIS A 666 15.56 -19.69 -54.91
C HIS A 666 15.24 -20.52 -53.65
N LEU A 667 16.09 -20.35 -52.62
CA LEU A 667 16.08 -21.21 -51.43
C LEU A 667 15.67 -20.40 -50.20
N SER A 668 14.52 -20.77 -49.62
CA SER A 668 13.99 -20.17 -48.39
C SER A 668 14.22 -21.10 -47.20
N GLN A 669 14.92 -20.63 -46.16
CA GLN A 669 15.27 -21.40 -44.97
C GLN A 669 14.76 -20.73 -43.69
N SER A 670 14.27 -21.52 -42.74
CA SER A 670 14.05 -21.07 -41.36
C SER A 670 15.29 -21.42 -40.51
N PRO A 671 16.14 -20.44 -40.11
CA PRO A 671 17.38 -20.71 -39.38
C PRO A 671 17.16 -21.21 -37.94
N PHE A 672 15.95 -21.05 -37.37
CA PHE A 672 15.65 -21.38 -35.98
C PHE A 672 14.67 -22.55 -35.86
N LYS A 673 15.02 -23.55 -35.05
CA LYS A 673 14.10 -24.68 -34.71
C LYS A 673 12.95 -24.25 -33.78
N LYS A 674 13.20 -23.26 -32.91
CA LYS A 674 12.23 -22.67 -31.97
C LYS A 674 12.47 -21.17 -31.89
N THR A 675 11.43 -20.36 -32.06
CA THR A 675 11.44 -18.93 -31.76
C THR A 675 10.92 -18.69 -30.34
N LYS A 676 11.26 -17.55 -29.71
CA LYS A 676 10.78 -17.19 -28.36
C LYS A 676 10.23 -15.76 -28.39
N GLY A 677 8.90 -15.65 -28.23
CA GLY A 677 8.15 -14.40 -28.33
C GLY A 677 7.85 -14.00 -29.78
N VAL A 678 6.93 -13.03 -29.94
CA VAL A 678 6.67 -12.36 -31.23
C VAL A 678 7.92 -11.59 -31.67
N ILE A 679 8.23 -11.62 -32.97
CA ILE A 679 9.42 -10.99 -33.56
C ILE A 679 8.98 -9.77 -34.38
N MET A 680 9.65 -8.64 -34.17
CA MET A 680 9.28 -7.33 -34.69
C MET A 680 10.19 -6.87 -35.84
N ASP A 681 11.48 -7.16 -35.74
CA ASP A 681 12.50 -6.78 -36.73
C ASP A 681 13.67 -7.78 -36.70
N ALA A 682 14.38 -7.94 -37.82
CA ALA A 682 15.58 -8.75 -37.93
C ALA A 682 16.52 -8.16 -38.97
N LYS A 683 17.82 -8.05 -38.65
CA LYS A 683 18.84 -7.41 -39.50
C LYS A 683 20.16 -8.15 -39.46
N PHE A 684 20.84 -8.22 -40.60
CA PHE A 684 22.22 -8.71 -40.65
C PHE A 684 23.17 -7.68 -40.07
N HIS A 685 24.22 -8.16 -39.41
CA HIS A 685 25.33 -7.33 -38.97
C HIS A 685 26.13 -6.79 -40.18
N PRO A 686 26.67 -5.55 -40.14
CA PRO A 686 27.31 -4.92 -41.32
C PRO A 686 28.51 -5.65 -41.94
N PHE A 687 29.24 -6.49 -41.20
CA PHE A 687 30.36 -7.29 -41.75
C PHE A 687 30.56 -8.69 -41.12
N LYS A 688 30.63 -8.80 -39.78
CA LYS A 688 30.62 -10.09 -39.03
C LYS A 688 29.40 -10.95 -39.44
N PRO A 689 29.47 -12.29 -39.48
CA PRO A 689 28.40 -13.18 -39.97
C PRO A 689 27.29 -13.41 -38.92
N HIS A 690 26.70 -12.32 -38.42
CA HIS A 690 25.73 -12.37 -37.33
C HIS A 690 24.35 -11.86 -37.76
N LEU A 691 23.29 -12.43 -37.17
CA LEU A 691 21.90 -12.02 -37.36
C LEU A 691 21.34 -11.50 -36.04
N PHE A 692 20.88 -10.25 -36.06
CA PHE A 692 20.20 -9.60 -34.95
C PHE A 692 18.69 -9.84 -35.11
N VAL A 693 18.05 -10.32 -34.05
CA VAL A 693 16.62 -10.65 -34.03
C VAL A 693 15.97 -9.94 -32.85
N ALA A 694 15.11 -8.97 -33.13
CA ALA A 694 14.36 -8.21 -32.13
C ALA A 694 12.99 -8.86 -31.89
N SER A 695 12.82 -9.49 -30.72
CA SER A 695 11.50 -9.78 -30.18
C SER A 695 10.92 -8.54 -29.49
N GLN A 696 9.63 -8.52 -29.18
CA GLN A 696 8.97 -7.41 -28.47
C GLN A 696 9.70 -6.88 -27.22
N ARG A 697 10.42 -7.75 -26.47
CA ARG A 697 11.08 -7.40 -25.19
C ARG A 697 12.60 -7.59 -25.15
N THR A 698 13.21 -8.29 -26.12
CA THR A 698 14.65 -8.64 -26.09
C THR A 698 15.22 -8.72 -27.50
N ILE A 699 16.47 -8.31 -27.66
CA ILE A 699 17.22 -8.43 -28.92
C ILE A 699 18.26 -9.54 -28.73
N LYS A 700 18.41 -10.41 -29.73
CA LYS A 700 19.33 -11.55 -29.70
C LYS A 700 20.27 -11.51 -30.89
N ILE A 701 21.54 -11.79 -30.63
CA ILE A 701 22.62 -11.80 -31.62
C ILE A 701 23.04 -13.24 -31.85
N TYR A 702 22.72 -13.78 -33.02
CA TYR A 702 23.04 -15.14 -33.42
C TYR A 702 24.22 -15.18 -34.37
N ASP A 703 25.13 -16.13 -34.19
CA ASP A 703 26.14 -16.45 -35.19
C ASP A 703 25.55 -17.38 -36.26
N LEU A 704 25.60 -16.97 -37.53
CA LEU A 704 25.13 -17.80 -38.65
C LEU A 704 26.15 -18.87 -39.06
N SER A 705 27.42 -18.70 -38.71
CA SER A 705 28.49 -19.67 -38.97
C SER A 705 28.52 -20.79 -37.92
N GLN A 706 28.41 -20.44 -36.64
CA GLN A 706 28.36 -21.41 -35.53
C GLN A 706 26.93 -21.91 -35.24
N GLN A 707 25.88 -21.26 -35.78
CA GLN A 707 24.46 -21.54 -35.52
C GLN A 707 24.02 -21.37 -34.04
N ASN A 708 24.80 -20.61 -33.26
CA ASN A 708 24.62 -20.41 -31.82
C ASN A 708 24.13 -18.99 -31.48
N LEU A 709 23.60 -18.82 -30.26
CA LEU A 709 23.28 -17.51 -29.67
C LEU A 709 24.53 -16.95 -28.97
N ILE A 710 24.98 -15.75 -29.35
CA ILE A 710 26.17 -15.10 -28.76
C ILE A 710 25.78 -14.21 -27.58
N LYS A 711 24.93 -13.20 -27.83
CA LYS A 711 24.53 -12.18 -26.85
C LYS A 711 23.00 -11.99 -26.84
N LYS A 712 22.45 -11.67 -25.67
CA LYS A 712 21.04 -11.35 -25.44
C LYS A 712 20.95 -10.00 -24.74
N LEU A 713 20.54 -8.97 -25.46
CA LEU A 713 20.33 -7.63 -24.92
C LEU A 713 18.98 -7.56 -24.19
N MET A 714 18.92 -6.70 -23.17
CA MET A 714 17.78 -6.47 -22.29
C MET A 714 17.40 -4.98 -22.32
N PRO A 715 16.62 -4.52 -23.31
CA PRO A 715 16.39 -3.08 -23.53
C PRO A 715 15.46 -2.38 -22.53
N GLY A 716 14.87 -3.08 -21.56
CA GLY A 716 14.06 -2.44 -20.50
C GLY A 716 12.75 -1.80 -20.98
N VAL A 717 12.18 -2.31 -22.08
CA VAL A 717 10.90 -1.86 -22.67
C VAL A 717 9.95 -3.04 -22.91
N ARG A 718 8.64 -2.75 -22.93
CA ARG A 718 7.57 -3.73 -23.10
C ARG A 718 7.33 -4.08 -24.56
N LEU A 719 7.44 -3.09 -25.46
CA LEU A 719 7.19 -3.26 -26.89
C LEU A 719 8.22 -2.50 -27.76
N LEU A 720 9.18 -3.24 -28.29
CA LEU A 720 10.12 -2.78 -29.33
C LEU A 720 9.41 -2.61 -30.68
N SER A 721 9.83 -1.61 -31.46
CA SER A 721 9.29 -1.31 -32.79
C SER A 721 10.25 -1.69 -33.93
N THR A 722 11.50 -1.21 -33.84
CA THR A 722 12.56 -1.39 -34.85
C THR A 722 13.93 -1.43 -34.19
N ILE A 723 14.93 -1.96 -34.90
CA ILE A 723 16.34 -1.83 -34.54
C ILE A 723 17.14 -1.29 -35.73
N ASP A 724 18.29 -0.67 -35.47
CA ASP A 724 19.32 -0.48 -36.49
C ASP A 724 20.72 -0.59 -35.89
N ILE A 725 21.68 -1.03 -36.70
CA ILE A 725 23.06 -1.30 -36.29
C ILE A 725 23.96 -0.19 -36.83
N HIS A 726 24.86 0.32 -35.99
CA HIS A 726 25.86 1.32 -36.36
C HIS A 726 26.72 0.77 -37.52
N PRO A 727 27.20 1.57 -38.50
CA PRO A 727 27.96 1.04 -39.62
C PRO A 727 29.22 0.25 -39.22
N ARG A 728 29.84 0.61 -38.09
CA ARG A 728 30.98 -0.14 -37.50
C ARG A 728 30.57 -1.40 -36.71
N GLY A 729 29.28 -1.68 -36.56
CA GLY A 729 28.78 -2.97 -36.05
C GLY A 729 28.61 -3.08 -34.53
N ASP A 730 29.49 -2.45 -33.75
CA ASP A 730 29.61 -2.70 -32.30
C ASP A 730 28.64 -1.89 -31.42
N ASN A 731 27.77 -1.07 -32.05
CA ASN A 731 26.77 -0.26 -31.38
C ASN A 731 25.40 -0.41 -32.08
N LEU A 732 24.31 -0.39 -31.31
CA LEU A 732 22.94 -0.66 -31.77
C LEU A 732 21.95 0.37 -31.23
N LEU A 733 21.00 0.76 -32.07
CA LEU A 733 19.81 1.53 -31.69
C LEU A 733 18.58 0.63 -31.64
N ALA A 734 17.74 0.83 -30.63
CA ALA A 734 16.46 0.16 -30.48
C ALA A 734 15.34 1.18 -30.23
N GLY A 735 14.26 1.09 -31.01
CA GLY A 735 13.06 1.93 -30.87
C GLY A 735 11.95 1.21 -30.14
N SER A 736 11.10 1.97 -29.44
CA SER A 736 9.97 1.42 -28.70
C SER A 736 8.69 2.23 -28.87
N TYR A 737 7.56 1.53 -28.86
CA TYR A 737 6.24 2.13 -28.73
C TYR A 737 6.06 2.81 -27.36
N ASP A 738 6.87 2.46 -26.34
CA ASP A 738 6.94 3.08 -25.02
C ASP A 738 7.63 4.48 -25.04
N LYS A 739 7.60 5.18 -26.18
CA LYS A 739 8.19 6.52 -26.45
C LYS A 739 9.71 6.64 -26.32
N ARG A 740 10.43 5.52 -26.17
CA ARG A 740 11.87 5.49 -25.89
C ARG A 740 12.69 5.18 -27.15
N VAL A 741 13.83 5.86 -27.27
CA VAL A 741 14.98 5.47 -28.10
C VAL A 741 16.07 4.98 -27.16
N LEU A 742 16.68 3.85 -27.48
CA LEU A 742 17.66 3.19 -26.62
C LEU A 742 18.96 2.98 -27.40
N TRP A 743 20.06 3.47 -26.85
CA TRP A 743 21.39 3.20 -27.36
C TRP A 743 22.00 2.03 -26.56
N HIS A 744 22.35 0.96 -27.26
CA HIS A 744 23.11 -0.17 -26.73
C HIS A 744 24.52 -0.13 -27.33
N ASP A 745 25.51 0.10 -26.47
CA ASP A 745 26.86 -0.37 -26.76
C ASP A 745 26.89 -1.89 -26.52
N LEU A 746 27.38 -2.66 -27.50
CA LEU A 746 27.25 -4.13 -27.45
C LEU A 746 28.28 -4.80 -26.55
N ASP A 747 29.38 -4.12 -26.22
CA ASP A 747 30.50 -4.67 -25.46
C ASP A 747 30.56 -4.10 -24.03
N LEU A 748 30.00 -2.91 -23.78
CA LEU A 748 29.81 -2.37 -22.43
C LEU A 748 28.77 -3.14 -21.58
N SER A 749 27.58 -3.44 -22.12
CA SER A 749 26.50 -4.06 -21.33
C SER A 749 25.40 -4.72 -22.16
N ALA A 750 24.64 -5.64 -21.54
CA ALA A 750 23.37 -6.12 -22.06
C ALA A 750 22.21 -5.10 -21.89
N THR A 751 22.32 -4.16 -20.94
CA THR A 751 21.36 -3.05 -20.73
C THR A 751 21.65 -1.87 -21.69
N PRO A 752 20.72 -0.89 -21.86
CA PRO A 752 21.01 0.30 -22.65
C PRO A 752 22.08 1.17 -21.98
N TYR A 753 23.07 1.64 -22.73
CA TYR A 753 24.04 2.65 -22.29
C TYR A 753 23.36 4.00 -22.04
N LYS A 754 22.48 4.44 -22.96
CA LYS A 754 21.73 5.70 -22.82
C LYS A 754 20.29 5.54 -23.28
N THR A 755 19.35 6.00 -22.44
CA THR A 755 17.91 6.07 -22.78
C THR A 755 17.55 7.49 -23.15
N LEU A 756 17.04 7.69 -24.36
CA LEU A 756 16.66 8.99 -24.92
C LEU A 756 15.12 9.08 -24.98
N ARG A 757 14.54 10.17 -24.45
CA ARG A 757 13.09 10.39 -24.29
C ARG A 757 12.67 11.74 -24.88
N TYR A 758 12.79 11.89 -26.19
CA TYR A 758 12.49 13.14 -26.90
C TYR A 758 11.13 13.14 -27.62
N HIS A 759 10.46 11.99 -27.72
CA HIS A 759 9.22 11.82 -28.47
C HIS A 759 8.00 11.77 -27.54
N GLU A 760 6.90 12.35 -27.99
CA GLU A 760 5.65 12.48 -27.23
C GLU A 760 4.75 11.25 -27.44
N LYS A 761 5.00 10.47 -28.49
CA LYS A 761 4.31 9.21 -28.82
C LYS A 761 5.30 8.09 -29.17
N ALA A 762 4.76 6.97 -29.67
CA ALA A 762 5.49 5.79 -30.07
C ALA A 762 6.54 6.08 -31.16
N VAL A 763 7.76 5.59 -30.96
CA VAL A 763 8.83 5.67 -31.95
C VAL A 763 8.63 4.55 -32.98
N ARG A 764 8.32 4.89 -34.22
CA ARG A 764 8.02 3.93 -35.29
C ARG A 764 9.29 3.34 -35.90
N THR A 765 10.28 4.18 -36.15
CA THR A 765 11.47 3.85 -36.95
C THR A 765 12.69 4.59 -36.43
N ILE A 766 13.87 3.97 -36.59
CA ILE A 766 15.18 4.54 -36.29
C ILE A 766 16.16 4.10 -37.38
N LYS A 767 17.03 5.01 -37.82
CA LYS A 767 18.12 4.70 -38.76
C LYS A 767 19.39 5.46 -38.40
N TYR A 768 20.52 4.76 -38.44
CA TYR A 768 21.84 5.36 -38.61
C TYR A 768 22.05 5.81 -40.05
N HIS A 769 22.81 6.89 -40.23
CA HIS A 769 23.46 7.18 -41.51
C HIS A 769 24.48 6.07 -41.82
N LYS A 770 24.65 5.71 -43.09
CA LYS A 770 25.51 4.58 -43.50
C LYS A 770 26.79 5.01 -44.25
N GLY A 771 26.91 6.29 -44.62
CA GLY A 771 28.03 6.86 -45.35
C GLY A 771 28.88 7.80 -44.49
N ASN A 772 29.67 7.22 -43.58
CA ASN A 772 30.68 7.87 -42.73
C ASN A 772 30.28 9.02 -41.80
N LEU A 773 29.08 9.62 -41.93
CA LEU A 773 28.61 10.67 -41.02
C LEU A 773 28.14 10.06 -39.68
N PRO A 774 28.56 10.58 -38.52
CA PRO A 774 28.15 10.11 -37.19
C PRO A 774 26.74 10.62 -36.83
N LEU A 775 25.75 10.29 -37.66
CA LEU A 775 24.37 10.75 -37.54
C LEU A 775 23.39 9.60 -37.37
N PHE A 776 22.36 9.81 -36.57
CA PHE A 776 21.17 8.96 -36.55
C PHE A 776 19.89 9.78 -36.39
N ALA A 777 18.77 9.20 -36.83
CA ALA A 777 17.45 9.82 -36.75
C ALA A 777 16.44 8.82 -36.20
N SER A 778 15.45 9.34 -35.47
CA SER A 778 14.33 8.59 -34.92
C SER A 778 13.03 9.34 -35.16
N ALA A 779 11.97 8.65 -35.60
CA ALA A 779 10.70 9.27 -35.96
C ALA A 779 9.51 8.63 -35.25
N SER A 780 8.48 9.46 -35.01
CA SER A 780 7.40 9.16 -34.06
C SER A 780 6.01 9.43 -34.62
N ASP A 781 5.00 8.83 -33.99
CA ASP A 781 3.59 9.11 -34.23
C ASP A 781 3.15 10.53 -33.85
N ASP A 782 3.99 11.32 -33.17
CA ASP A 782 3.77 12.77 -32.97
C ASP A 782 4.01 13.61 -34.24
N GLY A 783 4.56 13.03 -35.31
CA GLY A 783 4.82 13.73 -36.57
C GLY A 783 6.16 14.46 -36.61
N SER A 784 7.01 14.25 -35.60
CA SER A 784 8.37 14.79 -35.54
C SER A 784 9.46 13.73 -35.79
N ILE A 785 10.62 14.21 -36.21
CA ILE A 785 11.87 13.43 -36.28
C ILE A 785 12.89 14.12 -35.38
N HIS A 786 13.55 13.35 -34.51
CA HIS A 786 14.70 13.82 -33.75
C HIS A 786 15.98 13.31 -34.40
N VAL A 787 16.84 14.24 -34.82
CA VAL A 787 18.16 14.00 -35.42
C VAL A 787 19.23 14.22 -34.36
N PHE A 788 20.19 13.29 -34.31
CA PHE A 788 21.24 13.22 -33.30
C PHE A 788 22.61 13.02 -33.94
N HIS A 789 23.64 13.54 -33.27
CA HIS A 789 25.03 13.17 -33.44
C HIS A 789 25.33 11.96 -32.55
N GLY A 790 26.12 11.01 -33.05
CA GLY A 790 26.57 9.85 -32.29
C GLY A 790 27.97 9.41 -32.72
N THR A 791 29.00 9.94 -32.06
CA THR A 791 30.39 9.53 -32.31
C THR A 791 30.75 8.32 -31.44
N VAL A 792 31.04 7.22 -32.11
CA VAL A 792 31.68 6.03 -31.53
C VAL A 792 33.19 6.19 -31.62
N TYR A 793 33.90 5.76 -30.57
CA TYR A 793 35.36 5.69 -30.51
C TYR A 793 35.75 4.20 -30.54
N ASP A 794 36.67 3.82 -31.44
CA ASP A 794 36.93 2.39 -31.73
C ASP A 794 38.15 1.80 -30.98
N ASP A 795 39.07 2.67 -30.53
CA ASP A 795 40.40 2.32 -30.00
C ASP A 795 40.64 2.92 -28.59
N LEU A 796 39.78 3.84 -28.16
CA LEU A 796 39.87 4.53 -26.88
C LEU A 796 38.75 4.02 -25.95
N MET A 797 39.07 3.77 -24.68
CA MET A 797 38.12 3.30 -23.65
C MET A 797 37.15 4.39 -23.18
N THR A 798 36.46 5.03 -24.14
CA THR A 798 35.56 6.17 -23.96
C THR A 798 34.22 5.87 -24.60
N ASN A 799 33.15 5.98 -23.79
CA ASN A 799 31.79 5.69 -24.24
C ASN A 799 31.31 6.62 -25.38
N PRO A 800 30.36 6.20 -26.23
CA PRO A 800 29.86 7.02 -27.34
C PRO A 800 29.27 8.36 -26.89
N LEU A 801 29.70 9.45 -27.54
CA LEU A 801 29.17 10.79 -27.29
C LEU A 801 27.90 11.02 -28.12
N LEU A 802 26.77 11.28 -27.44
CA LEU A 802 25.43 11.38 -28.03
C LEU A 802 24.83 12.78 -27.78
N VAL A 803 24.63 13.55 -28.85
CA VAL A 803 24.18 14.96 -28.80
C VAL A 803 22.90 15.15 -29.65
N PRO A 804 21.82 15.74 -29.12
CA PRO A 804 20.65 16.11 -29.92
C PRO A 804 20.97 17.31 -30.83
N LEU A 805 20.64 17.22 -32.12
CA LEU A 805 20.93 18.27 -33.11
C LEU A 805 19.69 19.07 -33.51
N LYS A 806 18.58 18.38 -33.83
CA LYS A 806 17.37 19.04 -34.34
C LYS A 806 16.09 18.20 -34.16
N LYS A 807 15.00 18.84 -33.69
CA LYS A 807 13.61 18.39 -33.92
C LYS A 807 13.16 18.92 -35.28
N LEU A 808 12.88 18.01 -36.21
CA LEU A 808 12.29 18.29 -37.51
C LEU A 808 10.77 18.09 -37.42
N THR A 809 10.01 19.07 -37.89
CA THR A 809 8.54 19.11 -37.79
C THR A 809 7.94 19.49 -39.12
N GLY A 810 6.82 18.87 -39.50
CA GLY A 810 6.06 19.29 -40.68
C GLY A 810 5.09 18.25 -41.26
N HIS A 811 5.28 16.96 -40.96
CA HIS A 811 4.30 15.94 -41.31
C HIS A 811 3.00 16.15 -40.51
N LYS A 812 1.86 15.97 -41.18
CA LYS A 812 0.55 16.08 -40.54
C LYS A 812 0.21 14.75 -39.87
N VAL A 813 -0.12 14.80 -38.57
CA VAL A 813 -0.65 13.64 -37.84
C VAL A 813 -2.06 13.33 -38.35
N ILE A 814 -2.32 12.08 -38.73
CA ILE A 814 -3.63 11.59 -39.16
C ILE A 814 -3.99 10.35 -38.34
N ASN A 815 -5.20 10.33 -37.76
CA ASN A 815 -5.70 9.25 -36.91
C ASN A 815 -4.68 8.83 -35.83
N GLN A 816 -4.11 9.84 -35.17
CA GLN A 816 -3.01 9.75 -34.18
C GLN A 816 -1.66 9.23 -34.70
N ILE A 817 -1.54 8.74 -35.94
CA ILE A 817 -0.29 8.28 -36.57
C ILE A 817 0.46 9.46 -37.19
N GLY A 818 1.78 9.45 -37.10
CA GLY A 818 2.68 10.50 -37.58
C GLY A 818 3.57 10.05 -38.72
N ILE A 819 4.86 9.79 -38.43
CA ILE A 819 5.85 9.33 -39.40
C ILE A 819 6.08 7.83 -39.23
N LEU A 820 5.93 7.07 -40.31
CA LEU A 820 5.93 5.60 -40.28
C LEU A 820 7.30 4.99 -40.58
N ASP A 821 8.06 5.59 -41.51
CA ASP A 821 9.41 5.11 -41.85
C ASP A 821 10.34 6.26 -42.28
N ILE A 822 11.65 6.02 -42.22
CA ILE A 822 12.70 6.97 -42.61
C ILE A 822 13.86 6.23 -43.28
N ALA A 823 14.60 6.93 -44.13
CA ALA A 823 15.84 6.44 -44.72
C ALA A 823 16.84 7.59 -44.88
N TRP A 824 18.13 7.34 -44.64
CA TRP A 824 19.19 8.31 -44.93
C TRP A 824 19.63 8.22 -46.39
N HIS A 825 20.08 9.32 -46.97
CA HIS A 825 20.82 9.30 -48.23
C HIS A 825 22.16 8.56 -48.04
N PRO A 826 22.60 7.70 -48.98
CA PRO A 826 23.81 6.87 -48.78
C PRO A 826 25.12 7.63 -48.55
N LYS A 827 25.19 8.92 -48.89
CA LYS A 827 26.42 9.74 -48.82
C LYS A 827 26.26 11.11 -48.15
N GLU A 828 25.09 11.74 -48.28
CA GLU A 828 24.87 13.13 -47.87
C GLU A 828 24.13 13.20 -46.53
N ALA A 829 24.23 14.32 -45.83
CA ALA A 829 23.49 14.62 -44.60
C ALA A 829 21.98 14.89 -44.85
N TRP A 830 21.34 14.10 -45.71
CA TRP A 830 19.94 14.24 -46.11
C TRP A 830 19.11 13.05 -45.64
N LEU A 831 17.91 13.33 -45.14
CA LEU A 831 17.00 12.33 -44.60
C LEU A 831 15.70 12.31 -45.39
N PHE A 832 15.17 11.12 -45.66
CA PHE A 832 13.85 10.91 -46.23
C PHE A 832 12.90 10.40 -45.15
N SER A 833 11.64 10.85 -45.17
CA SER A 833 10.59 10.37 -44.26
C SER A 833 9.28 10.06 -44.98
N ALA A 834 8.54 9.07 -44.48
CA ALA A 834 7.24 8.62 -44.97
C ALA A 834 6.13 8.94 -43.95
N GLY A 835 5.14 9.72 -44.36
CA GLY A 835 4.07 10.21 -43.49
C GLY A 835 2.76 9.44 -43.57
N ALA A 836 2.01 9.45 -42.46
CA ALA A 836 0.58 9.13 -42.43
C ALA A 836 -0.26 10.10 -43.28
N ASP A 837 0.28 11.29 -43.58
CA ASP A 837 -0.31 12.32 -44.44
C ASP A 837 -0.27 12.02 -45.95
N GLY A 838 0.21 10.84 -46.36
CA GLY A 838 0.32 10.47 -47.76
C GLY A 838 1.47 11.14 -48.50
N THR A 839 2.28 11.96 -47.82
CA THR A 839 3.49 12.56 -48.37
C THR A 839 4.73 11.78 -47.94
N ALA A 840 5.73 11.71 -48.81
CA ALA A 840 7.11 11.53 -48.36
C ALA A 840 7.82 12.90 -48.43
N ARG A 841 8.90 13.09 -47.66
CA ARG A 841 9.61 14.37 -47.58
C ARG A 841 11.12 14.18 -47.52
N LEU A 842 11.86 15.10 -48.15
CA LEU A 842 13.30 15.20 -48.10
C LEU A 842 13.71 16.35 -47.18
N TRP A 843 14.53 16.04 -46.19
CA TRP A 843 15.12 16.98 -45.25
C TRP A 843 16.59 17.21 -45.60
N THR A 844 16.97 18.48 -45.73
CA THR A 844 18.32 18.93 -46.13
C THR A 844 18.90 19.95 -45.15
N THR A 845 20.19 20.21 -45.32
CA THR A 845 21.02 21.17 -44.58
C THR A 845 20.65 22.64 -44.83
#